data_AF-A0A842R4V0-F1
#
_entry.id   AF-A0A842R4V0-F1
#
_cell.length_a   1.000
_cell.length_b   1.000
_cell.length_c   1.000
_cell.angle_alpha   90.00
_cell.angle_beta   90.00
_cell.angle_gamma   90.00
#
_symmetry.space_group_name_H-M   'P 1'
#
loop_
_entity.id
_entity.type
_entity.pdbx_description
1 polymer ?
#
loop_
_entity_poly.entity_id
_entity_poly.type
_entity_poly.pdbx_seq_one_letter_code
_entity_poly.pdbx_strand_id
1 'polypeptide(L)'
;MTETEWELIPNQVDSYGVLVVDESGNAVFGMDAEGYPLDSTGQSFTSAQYNEVTVEKKVPIASAEAGEPKEMIQILVPNQVDGYGVEIVDANSNPVYGMDDSGWYALDSTGNPFEQTQWMEVEKEKEPEKGPFPPNMMDDFGQAVTDENGFAIYGSDEYNQPLDPNGKGVWWEGSSRPKYPDMIDISQLAQETSGIILTPRIDNKAVDHVVLSAENVESLSLYEGMLVEFQDHKTRGRGAARIKTGNVKNNIIVMSQDAYDAADIVEKDDVVVYSAEPPIEKRELMEVNVELVDDFGGKCAISPRLSISLDLGGRSENQVLAFEDPLTGAFGAAKVDINPELPEDTMQIDSEIYEASGIGADSVEVKINRRTIIPLQEITVGVNPLEGDQVWDVLSKARRFIGNLKSWLSNYIVFKDLKLRWKTAEAAIKILESTPDLSGDVLAQVQPTTNVLLKPEGLVTFNAILIIDISRSMMARDLEIAQIGPAIEGIKAAMASKEIQEFLKKFKEGTNVPRRLGAAFAAILFLAEKVGRGFGEKVSIIRFADVADTLQFDGSPFMEGSSGAKDVLERAAKNIVENIGNSYGQATNMGQAMLQAQELIYQMQDMEGGEEQAKPVMVILLTDGYPTDGDNFSIAVQELAKNQNVVFYILGLGSPNVEMMTKAAAMCGGEFYMPEDAGKLLIWYSKRARDLQVKLKSHKSQESEEEEMF
;
A
#
# COMPACT_ATOMS: atom_id res chain seq x y z
N MET A 1 -16.84 -42.76 -35.45
CA MET A 1 -15.82 -42.02 -34.70
C MET A 1 -15.20 -41.06 -35.68
N THR A 2 -15.61 -39.82 -35.55
CA THR A 2 -15.15 -38.66 -36.31
C THR A 2 -15.34 -37.53 -35.32
N GLU A 3 -14.25 -37.16 -34.68
CA GLU A 3 -14.10 -35.84 -34.10
C GLU A 3 -14.07 -34.83 -35.24
N THR A 4 -14.78 -33.73 -35.06
CA THR A 4 -14.45 -32.48 -35.73
C THR A 4 -14.74 -31.39 -34.71
N GLU A 5 -13.67 -30.65 -34.40
CA GLU A 5 -13.65 -29.48 -33.55
C GLU A 5 -14.32 -28.29 -34.24
N TRP A 6 -14.83 -27.36 -33.43
CA TRP A 6 -15.36 -26.06 -33.86
C TRP A 6 -14.57 -24.98 -33.13
N GLU A 7 -14.10 -23.97 -33.87
CA GLU A 7 -13.46 -22.79 -33.30
C GLU A 7 -14.21 -21.52 -33.78
N LEU A 8 -14.50 -20.62 -32.84
CA LEU A 8 -15.23 -19.36 -33.04
C LEU A 8 -14.26 -18.20 -32.83
N ILE A 9 -14.16 -17.27 -33.79
CA ILE A 9 -13.35 -16.05 -33.65
C ILE A 9 -14.27 -14.81 -33.65
N PRO A 10 -14.28 -13.98 -32.59
CA PRO A 10 -15.18 -12.82 -32.46
C PRO A 10 -14.63 -11.53 -33.11
N ASN A 11 -15.56 -10.67 -33.57
CA ASN A 11 -15.31 -9.42 -34.31
C ASN A 11 -15.24 -8.16 -33.41
N GLN A 12 -14.73 -8.29 -32.16
CA GLN A 12 -14.18 -7.22 -31.29
C GLN A 12 -13.94 -7.78 -29.88
N VAL A 13 -12.78 -7.49 -29.29
CA VAL A 13 -12.29 -7.99 -27.99
C VAL A 13 -11.87 -6.83 -27.09
N ASP A 14 -12.02 -7.01 -25.77
CA ASP A 14 -11.26 -6.21 -24.79
C ASP A 14 -9.82 -6.75 -24.67
N SER A 15 -8.98 -6.12 -23.85
CA SER A 15 -7.54 -6.40 -23.75
C SER A 15 -7.17 -7.80 -23.25
N TYR A 16 -8.14 -8.67 -22.92
CA TYR A 16 -7.87 -10.05 -22.49
C TYR A 16 -8.69 -11.12 -23.23
N GLY A 17 -9.48 -10.75 -24.25
CA GLY A 17 -10.03 -11.73 -25.21
C GLY A 17 -11.09 -12.69 -24.66
N VAL A 18 -11.86 -12.34 -23.62
CA VAL A 18 -12.92 -13.21 -23.07
C VAL A 18 -14.31 -12.58 -23.29
N LEU A 19 -15.20 -13.32 -23.96
CA LEU A 19 -16.61 -12.96 -24.14
C LEU A 19 -17.43 -13.46 -22.93
N VAL A 20 -18.10 -12.56 -22.21
CA VAL A 20 -19.09 -12.95 -21.19
C VAL A 20 -20.47 -12.94 -21.86
N VAL A 21 -21.15 -14.10 -21.86
CA VAL A 21 -22.51 -14.27 -22.39
C VAL A 21 -23.49 -14.73 -21.32
N ASP A 22 -24.76 -14.37 -21.47
CA ASP A 22 -25.85 -14.80 -20.58
C ASP A 22 -26.29 -16.26 -20.84
N GLU A 23 -27.27 -16.74 -20.07
CA GLU A 23 -27.84 -18.10 -20.17
C GLU A 23 -28.50 -18.41 -21.53
N SER A 24 -28.78 -17.38 -22.34
CA SER A 24 -29.33 -17.49 -23.69
C SER A 24 -28.27 -17.30 -24.78
N GLY A 25 -27.00 -17.07 -24.41
CA GLY A 25 -25.88 -16.88 -25.33
C GLY A 25 -25.72 -15.45 -25.85
N ASN A 26 -26.38 -14.45 -25.25
CA ASN A 26 -26.21 -13.04 -25.66
C ASN A 26 -25.02 -12.40 -24.93
N ALA A 27 -24.28 -11.54 -25.62
CA ALA A 27 -23.14 -10.82 -25.04
C ALA A 27 -23.59 -9.85 -23.92
N VAL A 28 -22.76 -9.75 -22.87
CA VAL A 28 -22.88 -8.81 -21.75
C VAL A 28 -22.20 -7.48 -22.14
N PHE A 29 -22.88 -6.36 -21.92
CA PHE A 29 -22.46 -5.04 -22.42
C PHE A 29 -22.16 -4.07 -21.27
N GLY A 30 -20.95 -4.13 -20.73
CA GLY A 30 -20.45 -3.17 -19.74
C GLY A 30 -20.83 -3.49 -18.30
N MET A 31 -20.57 -2.52 -17.41
CA MET A 31 -20.83 -2.59 -15.96
C MET A 31 -21.61 -1.36 -15.51
N ASP A 32 -22.45 -1.49 -14.48
CA ASP A 32 -23.10 -0.36 -13.84
C ASP A 32 -22.12 0.43 -12.92
N ALA A 33 -22.63 1.49 -12.27
CA ALA A 33 -21.84 2.35 -11.38
C ALA A 33 -21.27 1.62 -10.15
N GLU A 34 -21.74 0.40 -9.87
CA GLU A 34 -21.35 -0.45 -8.75
C GLU A 34 -20.47 -1.63 -9.20
N GLY A 35 -20.20 -1.74 -10.51
CA GLY A 35 -19.32 -2.75 -11.10
C GLY A 35 -20.02 -4.06 -11.49
N TYR A 36 -21.35 -4.12 -11.49
CA TYR A 36 -22.09 -5.32 -11.89
C TYR A 36 -22.28 -5.37 -13.41
N PRO A 37 -22.04 -6.53 -14.05
CA PRO A 37 -22.25 -6.69 -15.49
C PRO A 37 -23.71 -6.46 -15.89
N LEU A 38 -23.91 -5.83 -17.05
CA LEU A 38 -25.23 -5.50 -17.60
C LEU A 38 -25.62 -6.41 -18.76
N ASP A 39 -26.87 -6.88 -18.77
CA ASP A 39 -27.42 -7.63 -19.90
C ASP A 39 -27.74 -6.74 -21.11
N SER A 40 -28.17 -7.36 -22.22
CA SER A 40 -28.56 -6.65 -23.45
C SER A 40 -29.75 -5.69 -23.30
N THR A 41 -30.43 -5.70 -22.15
CA THR A 41 -31.53 -4.80 -21.79
C THR A 41 -31.13 -3.73 -20.78
N GLY A 42 -29.89 -3.76 -20.27
CA GLY A 42 -29.34 -2.82 -19.29
C GLY A 42 -29.71 -3.12 -17.84
N GLN A 43 -30.08 -4.37 -17.50
CA GLN A 43 -30.29 -4.82 -16.11
C GLN A 43 -29.05 -5.54 -15.56
N SER A 44 -28.76 -5.34 -14.27
CA SER A 44 -27.61 -5.93 -13.57
C SER A 44 -27.89 -7.33 -13.01
N PHE A 45 -26.92 -8.23 -13.14
CA PHE A 45 -27.00 -9.61 -12.61
C PHE A 45 -26.67 -9.67 -11.12
N THR A 46 -27.53 -10.30 -10.30
CA THR A 46 -27.35 -10.34 -8.83
C THR A 46 -26.96 -11.70 -8.23
N SER A 47 -26.79 -12.78 -9.01
CA SER A 47 -26.27 -14.07 -8.52
C SER A 47 -25.86 -15.05 -9.65
N ALA A 48 -24.83 -15.89 -9.45
CA ALA A 48 -24.38 -16.91 -10.40
C ALA A 48 -25.05 -18.29 -10.19
N GLN A 49 -25.39 -19.02 -11.28
CA GLN A 49 -25.90 -20.41 -11.24
C GLN A 49 -25.40 -21.26 -12.43
N TYR A 50 -25.28 -22.59 -12.24
CA TYR A 50 -24.83 -23.58 -13.23
C TYR A 50 -25.96 -24.55 -13.61
N ASN A 51 -26.08 -24.94 -14.89
CA ASN A 51 -27.02 -25.97 -15.37
C ASN A 51 -26.41 -26.93 -16.42
N GLU A 52 -26.90 -28.17 -16.46
CA GLU A 52 -26.46 -29.27 -17.31
C GLU A 52 -27.51 -29.59 -18.41
N VAL A 53 -27.09 -29.92 -19.65
CA VAL A 53 -28.03 -30.25 -20.75
C VAL A 53 -27.55 -31.48 -21.55
N THR A 54 -28.48 -32.41 -21.84
CA THR A 54 -28.25 -33.63 -22.65
C THR A 54 -29.03 -33.59 -23.97
N VAL A 55 -28.47 -34.06 -25.09
CA VAL A 55 -29.20 -34.19 -26.38
C VAL A 55 -28.85 -35.49 -27.15
N GLU A 56 -29.89 -36.20 -27.60
CA GLU A 56 -29.87 -37.41 -28.45
C GLU A 56 -29.77 -37.13 -29.96
N LYS A 57 -29.25 -38.08 -30.76
CA LYS A 57 -29.21 -37.99 -32.24
C LYS A 57 -29.81 -39.22 -32.94
N LYS A 58 -30.61 -39.00 -33.99
CA LYS A 58 -31.14 -40.01 -34.94
C LYS A 58 -30.37 -39.96 -36.28
N VAL A 59 -30.22 -41.12 -36.92
CA VAL A 59 -29.50 -41.34 -38.19
C VAL A 59 -30.49 -41.56 -39.36
N PRO A 60 -30.18 -41.10 -40.58
CA PRO A 60 -30.66 -41.76 -41.80
C PRO A 60 -29.53 -42.22 -42.75
N ILE A 61 -29.91 -43.16 -43.61
CA ILE A 61 -29.12 -44.12 -44.40
C ILE A 61 -28.67 -43.55 -45.76
N ALA A 62 -27.51 -43.99 -46.24
CA ALA A 62 -26.87 -43.64 -47.51
C ALA A 62 -27.59 -44.17 -48.77
N SER A 63 -27.42 -43.47 -49.91
CA SER A 63 -27.60 -44.02 -51.25
C SER A 63 -26.31 -43.90 -52.07
N ALA A 64 -26.02 -44.94 -52.85
CA ALA A 64 -24.83 -45.11 -53.66
C ALA A 64 -24.85 -44.27 -54.96
N GLU A 65 -23.64 -43.98 -55.47
CA GLU A 65 -23.25 -43.38 -56.77
C GLU A 65 -22.77 -41.91 -56.74
N ALA A 66 -21.47 -41.70 -56.49
CA ALA A 66 -20.65 -40.57 -56.98
C ALA A 66 -19.15 -40.81 -56.69
N GLY A 67 -18.26 -40.28 -57.54
CA GLY A 67 -16.80 -40.50 -57.52
C GLY A 67 -16.03 -39.92 -56.33
N GLU A 68 -14.69 -39.96 -56.41
CA GLU A 68 -13.77 -39.58 -55.31
C GLU A 68 -14.12 -38.23 -54.68
N PRO A 69 -14.14 -38.14 -53.33
CA PRO A 69 -14.58 -36.93 -52.63
C PRO A 69 -13.53 -35.82 -52.78
N LYS A 70 -13.95 -34.72 -53.41
CA LYS A 70 -13.25 -33.43 -53.37
C LYS A 70 -13.65 -32.71 -52.08
N GLU A 71 -12.66 -32.17 -51.35
CA GLU A 71 -12.90 -31.44 -50.11
C GLU A 71 -13.10 -29.95 -50.42
N MET A 72 -14.33 -29.48 -50.26
CA MET A 72 -14.68 -28.07 -50.33
C MET A 72 -14.65 -27.52 -48.91
N ILE A 73 -13.79 -26.55 -48.64
CA ILE A 73 -13.74 -25.85 -47.35
C ILE A 73 -14.34 -24.45 -47.50
N GLN A 74 -15.26 -24.08 -46.62
CA GLN A 74 -15.81 -22.74 -46.56
C GLN A 74 -14.94 -21.88 -45.62
N ILE A 75 -14.41 -20.78 -46.13
CA ILE A 75 -13.56 -19.84 -45.38
C ILE A 75 -14.31 -18.51 -45.28
N LEU A 76 -14.36 -17.95 -44.07
CA LEU A 76 -14.96 -16.63 -43.81
C LEU A 76 -13.91 -15.55 -44.09
N VAL A 77 -14.18 -14.65 -45.04
CA VAL A 77 -13.27 -13.53 -45.34
C VAL A 77 -13.84 -12.25 -44.71
N PRO A 78 -13.20 -11.68 -43.66
CA PRO A 78 -13.63 -10.43 -43.05
C PRO A 78 -13.39 -9.26 -44.02
N ASN A 79 -14.28 -8.25 -43.97
CA ASN A 79 -14.14 -7.05 -44.81
C ASN A 79 -13.08 -6.06 -44.31
N GLN A 80 -12.54 -6.22 -43.10
CA GLN A 80 -11.43 -5.44 -42.54
C GLN A 80 -10.43 -6.34 -41.82
N VAL A 81 -9.13 -6.07 -41.99
CA VAL A 81 -8.02 -6.85 -41.42
C VAL A 81 -7.02 -5.87 -40.78
N ASP A 82 -6.41 -6.24 -39.65
CA ASP A 82 -5.39 -5.41 -39.00
C ASP A 82 -4.00 -5.60 -39.63
N GLY A 83 -3.02 -4.78 -39.21
CA GLY A 83 -1.75 -4.50 -39.91
C GLY A 83 -0.76 -5.66 -40.09
N TYR A 84 -1.19 -6.92 -39.89
CA TYR A 84 -0.41 -8.14 -40.10
C TYR A 84 -0.91 -8.98 -41.29
N GLY A 85 -1.51 -8.32 -42.30
CA GLY A 85 -2.24 -8.92 -43.43
C GLY A 85 -1.78 -10.29 -43.95
N VAL A 86 -2.74 -11.18 -44.16
CA VAL A 86 -2.54 -12.50 -44.80
C VAL A 86 -2.70 -12.34 -46.32
N GLU A 87 -1.63 -12.55 -47.09
CA GLU A 87 -1.66 -12.57 -48.56
C GLU A 87 -1.89 -14.02 -49.03
N ILE A 88 -3.00 -14.28 -49.74
CA ILE A 88 -3.28 -15.61 -50.30
C ILE A 88 -2.68 -15.66 -51.70
N VAL A 89 -1.64 -16.47 -51.85
CA VAL A 89 -0.96 -16.69 -53.13
C VAL A 89 -1.35 -18.03 -53.76
N ASP A 90 -1.32 -18.12 -55.09
CA ASP A 90 -1.49 -19.39 -55.80
C ASP A 90 -0.24 -20.28 -55.67
N ALA A 91 -0.31 -21.48 -56.23
CA ALA A 91 0.80 -22.44 -56.23
C ALA A 91 2.11 -21.92 -56.88
N ASN A 92 2.06 -20.80 -57.60
CA ASN A 92 3.21 -20.13 -58.20
C ASN A 92 3.64 -18.85 -57.45
N SER A 93 3.09 -18.63 -56.25
CA SER A 93 3.33 -17.44 -55.41
C SER A 93 2.81 -16.12 -56.00
N ASN A 94 1.81 -16.14 -56.90
CA ASN A 94 1.13 -14.91 -57.33
C ASN A 94 -0.02 -14.59 -56.36
N PRO A 95 -0.22 -13.32 -55.95
CA PRO A 95 -1.35 -12.95 -55.09
C PRO A 95 -2.67 -13.22 -55.83
N VAL A 96 -3.51 -14.08 -55.26
CA VAL A 96 -4.87 -14.33 -55.78
C VAL A 96 -5.84 -13.30 -55.21
N TYR A 97 -5.57 -12.84 -53.99
CA TYR A 97 -6.33 -11.80 -53.28
C TYR A 97 -5.35 -10.95 -52.46
N GLY A 98 -5.47 -9.62 -52.58
CA GLY A 98 -4.61 -8.65 -51.91
C GLY A 98 -5.42 -7.64 -51.10
N MET A 99 -4.72 -6.76 -50.38
CA MET A 99 -5.34 -5.58 -49.78
C MET A 99 -5.42 -4.45 -50.79
N ASP A 100 -6.38 -3.53 -50.60
CA ASP A 100 -6.33 -2.24 -51.29
C ASP A 100 -5.08 -1.44 -50.87
N ASP A 101 -4.76 -0.39 -51.61
CA ASP A 101 -3.56 0.44 -51.37
C ASP A 101 -3.52 1.06 -49.95
N SER A 102 -4.63 1.03 -49.22
CA SER A 102 -4.72 1.53 -47.84
C SER A 102 -4.36 0.47 -46.80
N GLY A 103 -4.39 -0.82 -47.15
CA GLY A 103 -4.10 -1.94 -46.25
C GLY A 103 -5.27 -2.32 -45.33
N TRP A 104 -6.48 -1.80 -45.57
CA TRP A 104 -7.61 -1.96 -44.65
C TRP A 104 -8.72 -2.88 -45.16
N TYR A 105 -8.80 -3.11 -46.48
CA TYR A 105 -9.88 -3.89 -47.08
C TYR A 105 -9.33 -5.01 -47.96
N ALA A 106 -9.87 -6.21 -47.82
CA ALA A 106 -9.58 -7.34 -48.71
C ALA A 106 -10.23 -7.12 -50.07
N LEU A 107 -9.47 -7.35 -51.15
CA LEU A 107 -9.94 -7.26 -52.53
C LEU A 107 -10.44 -8.62 -53.02
N ASP A 108 -11.45 -8.62 -53.88
CA ASP A 108 -11.87 -9.78 -54.64
C ASP A 108 -10.89 -10.13 -55.79
N SER A 109 -11.16 -11.22 -56.51
CA SER A 109 -10.29 -11.70 -57.59
C SER A 109 -10.31 -10.78 -58.82
N THR A 110 -11.12 -9.73 -58.81
CA THR A 110 -11.16 -8.66 -59.82
C THR A 110 -10.55 -7.35 -59.32
N GLY A 111 -10.06 -7.30 -58.08
CA GLY A 111 -9.41 -6.15 -57.47
C GLY A 111 -10.34 -5.13 -56.82
N ASN A 112 -11.61 -5.48 -56.52
CA ASN A 112 -12.55 -4.59 -55.84
C ASN A 112 -12.69 -4.97 -54.35
N PRO A 113 -12.79 -3.99 -53.42
CA PRO A 113 -12.89 -4.29 -51.99
C PRO A 113 -14.25 -4.91 -51.62
N PHE A 114 -14.23 -5.87 -50.69
CA PHE A 114 -15.46 -6.44 -50.13
C PHE A 114 -16.13 -5.46 -49.15
N GLU A 115 -17.40 -5.12 -49.38
CA GLU A 115 -18.13 -4.19 -48.49
C GLU A 115 -18.61 -4.86 -47.19
N GLN A 116 -18.81 -6.18 -47.18
CA GLN A 116 -19.30 -6.96 -46.03
C GLN A 116 -18.60 -8.32 -45.96
N THR A 117 -18.43 -8.84 -44.73
CA THR A 117 -17.88 -10.18 -44.48
C THR A 117 -18.73 -11.25 -45.16
N GLN A 118 -18.11 -12.16 -45.89
CA GLN A 118 -18.81 -13.23 -46.59
C GLN A 118 -18.06 -14.57 -46.55
N TRP A 119 -18.83 -15.66 -46.67
CA TRP A 119 -18.32 -17.03 -46.76
C TRP A 119 -17.95 -17.36 -48.21
N MET A 120 -16.76 -17.93 -48.43
CA MET A 120 -16.35 -18.43 -49.74
C MET A 120 -15.96 -19.90 -49.69
N GLU A 121 -16.29 -20.65 -50.72
CA GLU A 121 -15.82 -22.04 -50.86
C GLU A 121 -14.49 -22.06 -51.61
N VAL A 122 -13.48 -22.69 -51.03
CA VAL A 122 -12.17 -22.88 -51.64
C VAL A 122 -11.91 -24.37 -51.80
N GLU A 123 -11.50 -24.76 -53.01
CA GLU A 123 -11.19 -26.16 -53.35
C GLU A 123 -9.77 -26.46 -52.90
N LYS A 124 -9.60 -27.36 -51.92
CA LYS A 124 -8.27 -27.79 -51.45
C LYS A 124 -7.90 -29.11 -52.11
N GLU A 125 -6.76 -29.15 -52.78
CA GLU A 125 -6.24 -30.38 -53.37
C GLU A 125 -5.72 -31.30 -52.26
N LYS A 126 -6.23 -32.53 -52.18
CA LYS A 126 -5.83 -33.51 -51.17
C LYS A 126 -4.40 -33.97 -51.47
N GLU A 127 -3.49 -33.87 -50.50
CA GLU A 127 -2.16 -34.46 -50.65
C GLU A 127 -2.27 -35.98 -50.90
N PRO A 128 -1.41 -36.55 -51.77
CA PRO A 128 -1.56 -37.93 -52.19
C PRO A 128 -1.29 -38.89 -51.04
N GLU A 129 -2.30 -39.68 -50.67
CA GLU A 129 -2.11 -40.90 -49.88
C GLU A 129 -1.16 -41.83 -50.63
N LYS A 130 -0.03 -42.15 -49.98
CA LYS A 130 0.96 -43.19 -50.30
C LYS A 130 0.61 -44.04 -51.54
N GLY A 131 1.09 -43.62 -52.70
CA GLY A 131 1.13 -44.47 -53.89
C GLY A 131 2.01 -45.72 -53.67
N PRO A 132 1.81 -46.80 -54.45
CA PRO A 132 2.61 -48.01 -54.30
C PRO A 132 4.08 -47.73 -54.65
N PHE A 133 4.98 -48.31 -53.86
CA PHE A 133 6.43 -48.27 -54.02
C PHE A 133 6.87 -48.64 -55.46
N PRO A 134 8.00 -48.08 -55.96
CA PRO A 134 8.51 -48.46 -57.27
C PRO A 134 8.97 -49.93 -57.25
N PRO A 135 8.62 -50.75 -58.26
CA PRO A 135 9.17 -52.08 -58.40
C PRO A 135 10.58 -51.96 -58.99
N ASN A 136 11.53 -52.71 -58.40
CA ASN A 136 12.67 -53.37 -59.05
C ASN A 136 13.98 -53.19 -58.27
N MET A 137 14.24 -54.09 -57.33
CA MET A 137 15.56 -54.70 -57.17
C MET A 137 15.34 -56.20 -56.89
N MET A 138 15.69 -57.01 -57.87
CA MET A 138 15.78 -58.47 -57.74
C MET A 138 17.25 -58.82 -57.48
N ASP A 139 17.51 -59.92 -56.78
CA ASP A 139 18.83 -60.53 -56.78
C ASP A 139 19.19 -61.08 -58.17
N ASP A 140 20.41 -61.59 -58.35
CA ASP A 140 20.90 -62.18 -59.60
C ASP A 140 20.07 -63.40 -60.10
N PHE A 141 19.09 -63.85 -59.32
CA PHE A 141 18.18 -64.97 -59.62
C PHE A 141 16.71 -64.55 -59.78
N GLY A 142 16.38 -63.26 -59.68
CA GLY A 142 15.03 -62.76 -59.93
C GLY A 142 14.07 -62.80 -58.73
N GLN A 143 14.56 -62.90 -57.49
CA GLN A 143 13.73 -62.86 -56.28
C GLN A 143 13.94 -61.57 -55.46
N ALA A 144 12.86 -61.09 -54.83
CA ALA A 144 12.92 -59.95 -53.91
C ALA A 144 13.44 -60.41 -52.54
N VAL A 145 14.47 -59.76 -52.00
CA VAL A 145 15.02 -60.08 -50.67
C VAL A 145 14.14 -59.40 -49.62
N THR A 146 13.24 -60.16 -49.01
CA THR A 146 12.40 -59.71 -47.91
C THR A 146 12.82 -60.33 -46.58
N ASP A 147 12.62 -59.63 -45.47
CA ASP A 147 12.68 -60.23 -44.14
C ASP A 147 11.56 -61.26 -43.92
N GLU A 148 11.54 -61.89 -42.75
CA GLU A 148 10.53 -62.89 -42.34
C GLU A 148 9.10 -62.33 -42.23
N ASN A 149 8.92 -61.00 -42.33
CA ASN A 149 7.64 -60.30 -42.34
C ASN A 149 7.28 -59.70 -43.73
N GLY A 150 8.12 -59.88 -44.76
CA GLY A 150 7.85 -59.41 -46.12
C GLY A 150 8.36 -58.00 -46.45
N PHE A 151 9.21 -57.38 -45.63
CA PHE A 151 9.79 -56.06 -45.92
C PHE A 151 11.10 -56.14 -46.70
N ALA A 152 11.26 -55.30 -47.72
CA ALA A 152 12.47 -55.24 -48.54
C ALA A 152 13.69 -54.77 -47.73
N ILE A 153 14.80 -55.49 -47.82
CA ILE A 153 16.07 -55.17 -47.14
C ILE A 153 16.95 -54.33 -48.07
N TYR A 154 17.33 -53.10 -47.65
CA TYR A 154 18.00 -52.09 -48.51
C TYR A 154 19.54 -52.15 -48.49
N GLY A 155 20.12 -53.20 -47.91
CA GLY A 155 21.56 -53.40 -47.78
C GLY A 155 21.94 -53.85 -46.37
N SER A 156 23.22 -54.10 -46.14
CA SER A 156 23.76 -54.34 -44.80
C SER A 156 24.81 -53.31 -44.42
N ASP A 157 24.83 -52.91 -43.14
CA ASP A 157 25.87 -52.02 -42.61
C ASP A 157 27.21 -52.76 -42.41
N GLU A 158 28.23 -52.06 -41.90
CA GLU A 158 29.55 -52.63 -41.61
C GLU A 158 29.55 -53.74 -40.53
N TYR A 159 28.41 -53.93 -39.85
CA TYR A 159 28.15 -55.00 -38.89
C TYR A 159 27.23 -56.10 -39.47
N ASN A 160 26.99 -56.04 -40.79
CA ASN A 160 26.19 -56.96 -41.58
C ASN A 160 24.70 -56.99 -41.17
N GLN A 161 24.17 -55.86 -40.67
CA GLN A 161 22.78 -55.74 -40.25
C GLN A 161 21.90 -55.08 -41.32
N PRO A 162 20.62 -55.50 -41.48
CA PRO A 162 19.67 -54.87 -42.39
C PRO A 162 19.55 -53.35 -42.17
N LEU A 163 19.68 -52.60 -43.26
CA LEU A 163 19.42 -51.17 -43.30
C LEU A 163 17.95 -50.90 -43.64
N ASP A 164 17.37 -49.90 -42.97
CA ASP A 164 16.07 -49.33 -43.32
C ASP A 164 16.15 -48.53 -44.65
N PRO A 165 15.02 -48.08 -45.20
CA PRO A 165 14.99 -47.29 -46.45
C PRO A 165 15.77 -45.97 -46.39
N ASN A 166 16.15 -45.50 -45.19
CA ASN A 166 16.93 -44.27 -44.96
C ASN A 166 18.41 -44.56 -44.65
N GLY A 167 18.85 -45.82 -44.74
CA GLY A 167 20.23 -46.22 -44.43
C GLY A 167 20.56 -46.26 -42.94
N LYS A 168 19.57 -46.29 -42.04
CA LYS A 168 19.76 -46.50 -40.61
C LYS A 168 19.65 -47.99 -40.27
N GLY A 169 20.57 -48.49 -39.44
CA GLY A 169 20.53 -49.87 -38.97
C GLY A 169 19.24 -50.13 -38.18
N VAL A 170 18.48 -51.16 -38.59
CA VAL A 170 17.25 -51.54 -37.89
C VAL A 170 17.61 -52.30 -36.63
N TRP A 171 17.06 -51.88 -35.50
CA TRP A 171 17.23 -52.57 -34.23
C TRP A 171 16.25 -53.76 -34.13
N TRP A 172 16.73 -54.95 -33.76
CA TRP A 172 15.87 -56.09 -33.39
C TRP A 172 16.35 -56.81 -32.13
N GLU A 173 15.43 -57.47 -31.43
CA GLU A 173 15.74 -58.26 -30.23
C GLU A 173 16.73 -59.39 -30.58
N GLY A 174 17.95 -59.30 -30.03
CA GLY A 174 19.07 -60.20 -30.33
C GLY A 174 20.30 -59.51 -30.95
N SER A 175 20.21 -58.22 -31.30
CA SER A 175 21.35 -57.43 -31.76
C SER A 175 22.40 -57.25 -30.63
N SER A 176 23.69 -57.29 -30.99
CA SER A 176 24.81 -57.07 -30.06
C SER A 176 25.15 -55.60 -29.82
N ARG A 177 24.46 -54.64 -30.45
CA ARG A 177 24.59 -53.23 -30.10
C ARG A 177 23.86 -52.98 -28.76
N PRO A 178 24.18 -51.94 -27.99
CA PRO A 178 23.33 -51.46 -26.91
C PRO A 178 22.16 -50.63 -27.49
N LYS A 179 20.92 -50.86 -27.05
CA LYS A 179 19.71 -50.14 -27.55
C LYS A 179 19.88 -48.63 -27.47
N TYR A 180 20.63 -48.20 -26.46
CA TYR A 180 21.02 -46.82 -26.20
C TYR A 180 22.54 -46.78 -25.99
N PRO A 181 23.33 -46.49 -27.04
CA PRO A 181 24.80 -46.54 -26.96
C PRO A 181 25.38 -45.45 -26.05
N ASP A 182 24.65 -44.35 -25.83
CA ASP A 182 25.06 -43.22 -24.99
C ASP A 182 24.41 -43.21 -23.60
N MET A 183 23.80 -44.33 -23.18
CA MET A 183 23.12 -44.43 -21.89
C MET A 183 24.09 -44.23 -20.73
N ILE A 184 23.70 -43.36 -19.80
CA ILE A 184 24.38 -43.11 -18.53
C ILE A 184 23.46 -43.51 -17.38
N ASP A 185 24.03 -43.94 -16.25
CA ASP A 185 23.24 -44.13 -15.04
C ASP A 185 22.57 -42.80 -14.63
N ILE A 186 21.27 -42.84 -14.35
CA ILE A 186 20.50 -41.63 -14.06
C ILE A 186 20.98 -40.90 -12.79
N SER A 187 21.49 -41.65 -11.80
CA SER A 187 22.05 -41.05 -10.58
C SER A 187 23.40 -40.40 -10.86
N GLN A 188 24.20 -41.01 -11.74
CA GLN A 188 25.44 -40.39 -12.21
C GLN A 188 25.15 -39.09 -12.98
N LEU A 189 24.15 -39.10 -13.86
CA LEU A 189 23.74 -37.89 -14.60
C LEU A 189 23.25 -36.77 -13.67
N ALA A 190 22.43 -37.12 -12.67
CA ALA A 190 21.97 -36.18 -11.65
C ALA A 190 23.13 -35.56 -10.87
N GLN A 191 24.16 -36.35 -10.53
CA GLN A 191 25.36 -35.83 -9.86
C GLN A 191 26.19 -34.93 -10.79
N GLU A 192 26.37 -35.31 -12.06
CA GLU A 192 27.15 -34.52 -13.03
C GLU A 192 26.52 -33.15 -13.31
N THR A 193 25.19 -33.06 -13.31
CA THR A 193 24.43 -31.84 -13.60
C THR A 193 23.98 -31.08 -12.36
N SER A 194 24.22 -31.64 -11.16
CA SER A 194 23.59 -31.17 -9.91
C SER A 194 22.06 -31.08 -10.01
N GLY A 195 21.45 -32.00 -10.76
CA GLY A 195 20.01 -32.06 -11.00
C GLY A 195 19.24 -32.98 -10.06
N ILE A 196 17.92 -32.92 -10.15
CA ILE A 196 16.97 -33.81 -9.46
C ILE A 196 16.32 -34.78 -10.45
N ILE A 197 15.96 -35.97 -9.97
CA ILE A 197 15.36 -37.03 -10.78
C ILE A 197 13.84 -36.93 -10.68
N LEU A 198 13.16 -36.71 -11.81
CA LEU A 198 11.70 -36.56 -11.87
C LEU A 198 11.09 -37.43 -12.95
N THR A 199 9.88 -37.95 -12.70
CA THR A 199 9.09 -38.70 -13.68
C THR A 199 8.27 -37.73 -14.54
N PRO A 200 8.43 -37.73 -15.89
CA PRO A 200 7.62 -36.93 -16.78
C PRO A 200 6.15 -37.33 -16.74
N ARG A 201 5.27 -36.33 -16.66
CA ARG A 201 3.83 -36.48 -16.86
C ARG A 201 3.39 -35.52 -17.96
N ILE A 202 2.90 -36.09 -19.05
CA ILE A 202 2.42 -35.30 -20.19
C ILE A 202 1.06 -34.70 -19.83
N ASP A 203 0.94 -33.38 -19.95
CA ASP A 203 -0.31 -32.62 -19.87
C ASP A 203 -0.26 -31.49 -20.89
N ASN A 204 -1.11 -31.57 -21.91
CA ASN A 204 -1.13 -30.60 -23.02
C ASN A 204 -1.57 -29.20 -22.57
N LYS A 205 -2.00 -29.01 -21.31
CA LYS A 205 -2.24 -27.68 -20.74
C LYS A 205 -0.96 -26.94 -20.34
N ALA A 206 0.18 -27.64 -20.28
CA ALA A 206 1.49 -27.06 -19.95
C ALA A 206 2.20 -26.53 -21.19
N VAL A 207 1.53 -25.68 -21.99
CA VAL A 207 2.09 -25.09 -23.22
C VAL A 207 3.15 -24.05 -22.84
N ASP A 208 4.36 -24.16 -23.39
CA ASP A 208 5.53 -23.29 -23.18
C ASP A 208 6.18 -23.29 -21.78
N HIS A 209 5.70 -24.13 -20.86
CA HIS A 209 6.26 -24.24 -19.51
C HIS A 209 6.24 -25.67 -18.98
N VAL A 210 7.09 -25.93 -17.99
CA VAL A 210 7.04 -27.16 -17.20
C VAL A 210 6.53 -26.85 -15.80
N VAL A 211 5.66 -27.70 -15.27
CA VAL A 211 5.13 -27.53 -13.91
C VAL A 211 5.94 -28.37 -12.93
N LEU A 212 6.52 -27.70 -11.94
CA LEU A 212 7.27 -28.30 -10.84
C LEU A 212 6.59 -28.01 -9.50
N SER A 213 6.87 -28.84 -8.49
CA SER A 213 6.43 -28.57 -7.12
C SER A 213 7.27 -27.43 -6.53
N ALA A 214 6.71 -26.69 -5.57
CA ALA A 214 7.45 -25.62 -4.88
C ALA A 214 8.76 -26.12 -4.26
N GLU A 215 8.77 -27.32 -3.68
CA GLU A 215 9.97 -27.93 -3.08
C GLU A 215 11.04 -28.26 -4.13
N ASN A 216 10.64 -28.71 -5.33
CA ASN A 216 11.57 -28.97 -6.41
C ASN A 216 12.20 -27.69 -6.94
N VAL A 217 11.39 -26.64 -7.13
CA VAL A 217 11.85 -25.31 -7.55
C VAL A 217 12.86 -24.75 -6.54
N GLU A 218 12.56 -24.88 -5.24
CA GLU A 218 13.47 -24.49 -4.17
C GLU A 218 14.76 -25.33 -4.15
N SER A 219 14.66 -26.66 -4.35
CA SER A 219 15.84 -27.55 -4.37
C SER A 219 16.79 -27.26 -5.53
N LEU A 220 16.25 -26.80 -6.66
CA LEU A 220 17.01 -26.36 -7.82
C LEU A 220 17.52 -24.92 -7.68
N SER A 221 17.19 -24.22 -6.59
CA SER A 221 17.48 -22.80 -6.40
C SER A 221 16.95 -21.92 -7.53
N LEU A 222 15.71 -22.17 -7.95
CA LEU A 222 15.04 -21.46 -9.04
C LEU A 222 13.79 -20.73 -8.55
N TYR A 223 13.17 -19.96 -9.46
CA TYR A 223 11.88 -19.31 -9.26
C TYR A 223 10.97 -19.55 -10.46
N GLU A 224 9.68 -19.28 -10.30
CA GLU A 224 8.71 -19.30 -11.40
C GLU A 224 9.16 -18.40 -12.55
N GLY A 225 9.06 -18.90 -13.78
CA GLY A 225 9.49 -18.23 -15.00
C GLY A 225 10.95 -18.44 -15.39
N MET A 226 11.81 -18.98 -14.51
CA MET A 226 13.22 -19.28 -14.83
C MET A 226 13.36 -20.50 -15.74
N LEU A 227 14.50 -20.60 -16.43
CA LEU A 227 14.77 -21.69 -17.36
C LEU A 227 15.28 -22.94 -16.62
N VAL A 228 14.66 -24.08 -16.89
CA VAL A 228 15.20 -25.40 -16.53
C VAL A 228 15.55 -26.18 -17.78
N GLU A 229 16.59 -26.99 -17.66
CA GLU A 229 16.91 -28.03 -18.61
C GLU A 229 16.53 -29.39 -18.02
N PHE A 230 16.11 -30.29 -18.90
CA PHE A 230 15.84 -31.68 -18.55
C PHE A 230 16.46 -32.60 -19.58
N GLN A 231 17.06 -33.70 -19.11
CA GLN A 231 17.80 -34.62 -19.94
C GLN A 231 17.40 -36.07 -19.66
N ASP A 232 17.13 -36.81 -20.74
CA ASP A 232 16.92 -38.25 -20.69
C ASP A 232 18.26 -38.99 -20.52
N HIS A 233 18.29 -39.98 -19.62
CA HIS A 233 19.51 -40.71 -19.30
C HIS A 233 19.88 -41.79 -20.34
N LYS A 234 18.91 -42.24 -21.16
CA LYS A 234 19.11 -43.25 -22.21
C LYS A 234 19.52 -42.62 -23.53
N THR A 235 18.75 -41.66 -24.04
CA THR A 235 19.00 -41.02 -25.34
C THR A 235 19.95 -39.83 -25.25
N ARG A 236 20.17 -39.29 -24.04
CA ARG A 236 20.86 -38.01 -23.82
C ARG A 236 20.13 -36.82 -24.46
N GLY A 237 18.91 -37.00 -24.94
CA GLY A 237 18.07 -35.93 -25.47
C GLY A 237 17.78 -34.88 -24.40
N ARG A 238 17.75 -33.62 -24.82
CA ARG A 238 17.66 -32.45 -23.93
C ARG A 238 16.48 -31.59 -24.32
N GLY A 239 15.71 -31.16 -23.33
CA GLY A 239 14.71 -30.11 -23.45
C GLY A 239 15.02 -28.95 -22.50
N ALA A 240 14.47 -27.79 -22.82
CA ALA A 240 14.50 -26.64 -21.95
C ALA A 240 13.13 -25.96 -21.95
N ALA A 241 12.70 -25.46 -20.80
CA ALA A 241 11.42 -24.77 -20.66
C ALA A 241 11.44 -23.84 -19.45
N ARG A 242 10.52 -22.87 -19.43
CA ARG A 242 10.31 -22.02 -18.25
C ARG A 242 9.51 -22.78 -17.19
N ILE A 243 9.82 -22.53 -15.92
CA ILE A 243 9.12 -23.16 -14.80
C ILE A 243 7.78 -22.46 -14.54
N LYS A 244 6.76 -23.24 -14.21
CA LYS A 244 5.55 -22.80 -13.50
C LYS A 244 5.43 -23.58 -12.20
N THR A 245 5.12 -22.91 -11.10
CA THR A 245 4.91 -23.62 -9.83
C THR A 245 3.50 -24.17 -9.79
N GLY A 246 3.33 -25.45 -9.45
CA GLY A 246 2.01 -26.05 -9.35
C GLY A 246 1.89 -27.10 -8.26
N ASN A 247 0.64 -27.52 -8.00
CA ASN A 247 0.34 -28.59 -7.05
C ASN A 247 0.62 -29.96 -7.69
N VAL A 248 1.90 -30.27 -7.87
CA VAL A 248 2.41 -31.54 -8.40
C VAL A 248 3.27 -32.23 -7.35
N LYS A 249 3.39 -33.56 -7.42
CA LYS A 249 4.22 -34.31 -6.48
C LYS A 249 5.70 -34.00 -6.73
N ASN A 250 6.52 -34.02 -5.68
CA ASN A 250 7.97 -33.74 -5.77
C ASN A 250 8.76 -34.69 -6.67
N ASN A 251 8.19 -35.84 -7.06
CA ASN A 251 8.83 -36.76 -7.99
C ASN A 251 8.30 -36.64 -9.43
N ILE A 252 7.52 -35.60 -9.74
CA ILE A 252 6.87 -35.42 -11.06
C ILE A 252 7.28 -34.06 -11.66
N ILE A 253 7.54 -34.07 -12.96
CA ILE A 253 7.58 -32.89 -13.82
C ILE A 253 6.44 -32.98 -14.82
N VAL A 254 5.60 -31.95 -14.90
CA VAL A 254 4.53 -31.89 -15.92
C VAL A 254 5.01 -31.07 -17.10
N MET A 255 4.85 -31.58 -18.32
CA MET A 255 5.30 -30.94 -19.55
C MET A 255 4.31 -31.21 -20.70
N SER A 256 4.36 -30.39 -21.76
CA SER A 256 3.59 -30.64 -22.98
C SER A 256 4.12 -31.86 -23.74
N GLN A 257 3.30 -32.41 -24.64
CA GLN A 257 3.73 -33.45 -25.58
C GLN A 257 4.91 -32.98 -26.43
N ASP A 258 4.87 -31.73 -26.92
CA ASP A 258 5.95 -31.16 -27.75
C ASP A 258 7.27 -31.06 -26.98
N ALA A 259 7.24 -30.64 -25.71
CA ALA A 259 8.43 -30.57 -24.87
C ALA A 259 9.00 -31.97 -24.56
N TYR A 260 8.11 -32.96 -24.39
CA TYR A 260 8.49 -34.35 -24.18
C TYR A 260 9.17 -34.95 -25.43
N ASP A 261 8.58 -34.73 -26.60
CA ASP A 261 9.09 -35.25 -27.89
C ASP A 261 10.36 -34.54 -28.34
N ALA A 262 10.45 -33.22 -28.15
CA ALA A 262 11.63 -32.43 -28.48
C ALA A 262 12.87 -32.85 -27.67
N ALA A 263 12.66 -33.32 -26.43
CA ALA A 263 13.71 -33.83 -25.57
C ALA A 263 14.07 -35.30 -25.83
N ASP A 264 13.44 -35.97 -26.81
CA ASP A 264 13.65 -37.38 -27.16
C ASP A 264 13.59 -38.30 -25.94
N ILE A 265 12.60 -38.07 -25.06
CA ILE A 265 12.43 -38.84 -23.81
C ILE A 265 11.80 -40.18 -24.14
N VAL A 266 12.45 -41.27 -23.75
CA VAL A 266 12.03 -42.61 -24.14
C VAL A 266 11.27 -43.30 -23.00
N GLU A 267 10.18 -44.01 -23.35
CA GLU A 267 9.54 -45.00 -22.45
C GLU A 267 8.97 -44.46 -21.11
N LYS A 268 8.53 -43.20 -21.00
CA LYS A 268 8.05 -42.59 -19.73
C LYS A 268 9.03 -42.80 -18.56
N ASP A 269 10.31 -42.85 -18.86
CA ASP A 269 11.34 -43.00 -17.85
C ASP A 269 11.61 -41.69 -17.11
N ASP A 270 12.26 -41.82 -15.96
CA ASP A 270 12.72 -40.68 -15.19
C ASP A 270 13.76 -39.88 -15.98
N VAL A 271 13.65 -38.55 -15.86
CA VAL A 271 14.57 -37.58 -16.43
C VAL A 271 15.31 -36.84 -15.32
N VAL A 272 16.49 -36.34 -15.65
CA VAL A 272 17.23 -35.44 -14.76
C VAL A 272 16.88 -34.01 -15.12
N VAL A 273 16.35 -33.26 -14.15
CA VAL A 273 15.98 -31.85 -14.29
C VAL A 273 17.00 -31.01 -13.52
N TYR A 274 17.57 -30.00 -14.15
CA TYR A 274 18.61 -29.15 -13.57
C TYR A 274 18.44 -27.68 -13.98
N SER A 275 19.05 -26.80 -13.20
CA SER A 275 19.07 -25.36 -13.48
C SER A 275 19.90 -25.08 -14.74
N ALA A 276 19.32 -24.37 -15.70
CA ALA A 276 20.07 -23.75 -16.80
C ALA A 276 20.65 -22.38 -16.40
N GLU A 277 20.24 -21.87 -15.24
CA GLU A 277 20.69 -20.60 -14.68
C GLU A 277 22.00 -20.77 -13.87
N PRO A 278 22.82 -19.72 -13.73
CA PRO A 278 24.02 -19.77 -12.88
C PRO A 278 23.67 -20.12 -11.43
N PRO A 279 24.52 -20.89 -10.72
CA PRO A 279 24.26 -21.28 -9.34
C PRO A 279 24.12 -20.05 -8.44
N ILE A 280 23.13 -20.10 -7.54
CA ILE A 280 22.85 -19.02 -6.59
C ILE A 280 23.71 -19.22 -5.35
N GLU A 281 24.56 -18.23 -5.04
CA GLU A 281 25.35 -18.21 -3.81
C GLU A 281 24.54 -17.58 -2.67
N LYS A 282 24.30 -18.35 -1.60
CA LYS A 282 23.68 -17.82 -0.38
C LYS A 282 24.65 -16.88 0.33
N ARG A 283 24.20 -15.66 0.62
CA ARG A 283 24.97 -14.60 1.28
C ARG A 283 24.12 -13.90 2.32
N GLU A 284 24.69 -13.61 3.48
CA GLU A 284 23.97 -12.84 4.53
C GLU A 284 23.92 -11.34 4.22
N LEU A 285 24.80 -10.87 3.34
CA LEU A 285 24.98 -9.48 2.98
C LEU A 285 25.38 -9.37 1.50
N MET A 286 24.79 -8.42 0.79
CA MET A 286 25.08 -8.15 -0.61
C MET A 286 25.14 -6.66 -0.88
N GLU A 287 26.11 -6.22 -1.68
CA GLU A 287 26.14 -4.86 -2.20
C GLU A 287 25.36 -4.81 -3.52
N VAL A 288 24.42 -3.86 -3.62
CA VAL A 288 23.57 -3.68 -4.81
C VAL A 288 23.47 -2.20 -5.18
N ASN A 289 23.27 -1.93 -6.46
CA ASN A 289 22.98 -0.61 -6.98
C ASN A 289 21.54 -0.22 -6.65
N VAL A 290 21.30 1.07 -6.40
CA VAL A 290 19.99 1.59 -6.02
C VAL A 290 19.38 2.39 -7.15
N GLU A 291 18.15 2.05 -7.51
CA GLU A 291 17.25 2.88 -8.31
C GLU A 291 16.17 3.47 -7.39
N LEU A 292 16.01 4.80 -7.42
CA LEU A 292 15.00 5.47 -6.62
C LEU A 292 13.67 5.52 -7.37
N VAL A 293 12.60 5.15 -6.68
CA VAL A 293 11.23 5.19 -7.20
C VAL A 293 10.41 6.14 -6.33
N ASP A 294 9.77 7.12 -6.96
CA ASP A 294 8.86 8.03 -6.27
C ASP A 294 7.54 7.33 -5.92
N ASP A 295 7.01 7.62 -4.72
CA ASP A 295 5.69 7.15 -4.28
C ASP A 295 5.54 5.61 -4.25
N PHE A 296 6.64 4.91 -3.95
CA PHE A 296 6.67 3.44 -3.90
C PHE A 296 6.07 2.86 -2.59
N GLY A 297 5.52 3.72 -1.73
CA GLY A 297 4.76 3.34 -0.54
C GLY A 297 5.61 2.72 0.56
N GLY A 298 6.82 3.21 0.77
CA GLY A 298 7.74 2.72 1.80
C GLY A 298 8.27 1.30 1.55
N LYS A 299 8.15 0.82 0.31
CA LYS A 299 8.63 -0.49 -0.12
C LYS A 299 9.99 -0.40 -0.79
N CYS A 300 10.56 -1.57 -1.01
CA CYS A 300 11.69 -1.79 -1.91
C CYS A 300 11.40 -3.02 -2.76
N ALA A 301 11.92 -3.06 -3.99
CA ALA A 301 11.81 -4.19 -4.88
C ALA A 301 13.19 -4.75 -5.21
N ILE A 302 13.28 -6.07 -5.24
CA ILE A 302 14.49 -6.80 -5.58
C ILE A 302 14.18 -7.91 -6.59
N SER A 303 15.21 -8.37 -7.29
CA SER A 303 15.09 -9.51 -8.19
C SER A 303 14.82 -10.83 -7.41
N PRO A 304 14.16 -11.83 -8.03
CA PRO A 304 13.97 -13.14 -7.42
C PRO A 304 15.28 -13.81 -7.02
N ARG A 305 16.34 -13.65 -7.83
CA ARG A 305 17.66 -14.23 -7.52
C ARG A 305 18.28 -13.59 -6.30
N LEU A 306 18.22 -12.26 -6.16
CA LEU A 306 18.69 -11.57 -4.95
C LEU A 306 17.91 -12.04 -3.71
N SER A 307 16.60 -12.24 -3.85
CA SER A 307 15.75 -12.75 -2.77
C SER A 307 16.17 -14.14 -2.28
N ILE A 308 16.47 -15.04 -3.21
CA ILE A 308 16.98 -16.38 -2.89
C ILE A 308 18.38 -16.29 -2.29
N SER A 309 19.29 -15.48 -2.83
CA SER A 309 20.64 -15.28 -2.31
C SER A 309 20.63 -14.81 -0.85
N LEU A 310 19.72 -13.90 -0.50
CA LEU A 310 19.55 -13.37 0.86
C LEU A 310 18.77 -14.30 1.79
N ASP A 311 18.17 -15.37 1.28
CA ASP A 311 17.35 -16.34 2.03
C ASP A 311 15.99 -15.78 2.51
N LEU A 312 15.36 -14.91 1.73
CA LEU A 312 14.03 -14.37 2.02
C LEU A 312 12.89 -15.39 1.76
N GLY A 313 13.21 -16.57 1.22
CA GLY A 313 12.31 -17.72 1.13
C GLY A 313 11.06 -17.47 0.27
N GLY A 314 11.22 -17.05 -0.98
CA GLY A 314 10.20 -17.08 -2.06
C GLY A 314 8.81 -16.47 -1.82
N ARG A 315 8.54 -15.94 -0.62
CA ARG A 315 7.28 -15.33 -0.20
C ARG A 315 7.64 -14.00 0.46
N SER A 316 7.66 -12.95 -0.37
CA SER A 316 8.11 -11.60 0.00
C SER A 316 7.11 -10.79 0.81
N GLU A 317 5.84 -11.19 0.86
CA GLU A 317 4.80 -10.39 1.51
C GLU A 317 5.10 -10.20 3.00
N ASN A 318 5.47 -8.96 3.36
CA ASN A 318 5.78 -8.47 4.70
C ASN A 318 7.18 -8.80 5.26
N GLN A 319 8.11 -9.33 4.46
CA GLN A 319 9.51 -9.34 4.87
C GLN A 319 10.09 -7.93 4.82
N VAL A 320 11.07 -7.66 5.69
CA VAL A 320 11.73 -6.36 5.77
C VAL A 320 13.22 -6.53 5.49
N LEU A 321 13.73 -5.74 4.55
CA LEU A 321 15.16 -5.61 4.31
C LEU A 321 15.70 -4.39 5.05
N ALA A 322 16.90 -4.53 5.58
CA ALA A 322 17.71 -3.42 6.03
C ALA A 322 18.75 -3.12 4.94
N PHE A 323 18.90 -1.85 4.61
CA PHE A 323 19.91 -1.36 3.67
C PHE A 323 20.76 -0.30 4.37
N GLU A 324 22.07 -0.33 4.14
CA GLU A 324 23.05 0.49 4.84
C GLU A 324 24.06 1.06 3.87
N ASP A 325 24.39 2.34 4.05
CA ASP A 325 25.50 3.00 3.35
C ASP A 325 26.83 2.49 3.95
N PRO A 326 27.67 1.80 3.17
CA PRO A 326 28.93 1.25 3.68
C PRO A 326 29.92 2.33 4.15
N LEU A 327 29.79 3.58 3.69
CA LEU A 327 30.69 4.67 4.02
C LEU A 327 30.25 5.45 5.25
N THR A 328 28.96 5.74 5.36
CA THR A 328 28.42 6.59 6.44
C THR A 328 27.83 5.79 7.61
N GLY A 329 27.48 4.52 7.39
CA GLY A 329 26.70 3.72 8.33
C GLY A 329 25.25 4.18 8.49
N ALA A 330 24.79 5.10 7.62
CA ALA A 330 23.39 5.47 7.55
C ALA A 330 22.60 4.26 7.09
N PHE A 331 21.49 3.95 7.75
CA PHE A 331 20.70 2.75 7.44
C PHE A 331 19.22 3.07 7.34
N GLY A 332 18.54 2.30 6.51
CA GLY A 332 17.10 2.30 6.34
C GLY A 332 16.53 0.89 6.39
N ALA A 333 15.20 0.81 6.43
CA ALA A 333 14.48 -0.45 6.37
C ALA A 333 13.18 -0.30 5.59
N ALA A 334 12.86 -1.29 4.75
CA ALA A 334 11.71 -1.28 3.86
C ALA A 334 11.06 -2.66 3.78
N LYS A 335 9.75 -2.68 3.50
CA LYS A 335 9.07 -3.93 3.13
C LYS A 335 9.48 -4.34 1.73
N VAL A 336 9.63 -5.64 1.52
CA VAL A 336 10.12 -6.19 0.26
C VAL A 336 9.00 -6.54 -0.69
N ASP A 337 9.20 -6.21 -1.96
CA ASP A 337 8.49 -6.75 -3.10
C ASP A 337 9.48 -7.50 -4.01
N ILE A 338 9.02 -8.55 -4.70
CA ILE A 338 9.86 -9.29 -5.65
C ILE A 338 9.44 -8.89 -7.05
N ASN A 339 10.34 -8.25 -7.79
CA ASN A 339 10.12 -7.85 -9.17
C ASN A 339 10.99 -8.70 -10.12
N PRO A 340 10.39 -9.61 -10.92
CA PRO A 340 11.10 -10.43 -11.89
C PRO A 340 11.83 -9.65 -13.00
N GLU A 341 11.45 -8.41 -13.25
CA GLU A 341 12.04 -7.57 -14.30
C GLU A 341 13.32 -6.85 -13.84
N LEU A 342 13.64 -6.88 -12.54
CA LEU A 342 14.82 -6.22 -12.00
C LEU A 342 16.11 -7.01 -12.26
N PRO A 343 17.21 -6.34 -12.65
CA PRO A 343 18.54 -6.93 -12.67
C PRO A 343 18.97 -7.50 -11.31
N GLU A 344 19.86 -8.48 -11.32
CA GLU A 344 20.31 -9.17 -10.10
C GLU A 344 21.06 -8.28 -9.11
N ASP A 345 21.76 -7.27 -9.62
CA ASP A 345 22.61 -6.34 -8.88
C ASP A 345 21.91 -5.02 -8.56
N THR A 346 20.61 -4.93 -8.79
CA THR A 346 19.84 -3.69 -8.67
C THR A 346 18.65 -3.86 -7.73
N MET A 347 18.42 -2.83 -6.92
CA MET A 347 17.29 -2.73 -6.00
C MET A 347 16.56 -1.42 -6.25
N GLN A 348 15.24 -1.48 -6.32
CA GLN A 348 14.41 -0.28 -6.33
C GLN A 348 13.98 0.07 -4.91
N ILE A 349 14.14 1.33 -4.50
CA ILE A 349 13.81 1.79 -3.16
C ILE A 349 12.92 3.03 -3.26
N ASP A 350 11.91 3.14 -2.39
CA ASP A 350 11.15 4.39 -2.26
C ASP A 350 12.09 5.56 -1.95
N SER A 351 12.05 6.60 -2.78
CA SER A 351 12.81 7.85 -2.57
C SER A 351 12.63 8.42 -1.17
N GLU A 352 11.42 8.36 -0.61
CA GLU A 352 11.09 8.96 0.70
C GLU A 352 11.85 8.27 1.83
N ILE A 353 11.88 6.94 1.86
CA ILE A 353 12.61 6.23 2.92
C ILE A 353 14.11 6.31 2.73
N TYR A 354 14.57 6.36 1.48
CA TYR A 354 15.98 6.44 1.17
C TYR A 354 16.56 7.79 1.62
N GLU A 355 15.89 8.89 1.27
CA GLU A 355 16.22 10.24 1.76
C GLU A 355 16.09 10.33 3.28
N ALA A 356 15.03 9.78 3.86
CA ALA A 356 14.78 9.84 5.31
C ALA A 356 15.81 9.05 6.13
N SER A 357 16.42 8.03 5.53
CA SER A 357 17.51 7.25 6.13
C SER A 357 18.85 7.98 6.07
N GLY A 358 18.93 9.11 5.36
CA GLY A 358 20.15 9.90 5.21
C GLY A 358 21.19 9.24 4.29
N ILE A 359 20.75 8.33 3.44
CA ILE A 359 21.61 7.60 2.49
C ILE A 359 21.68 8.43 1.20
N GLY A 360 22.88 8.54 0.62
CA GLY A 360 23.12 9.27 -0.64
C GLY A 360 24.12 8.58 -1.55
N ALA A 361 24.21 7.25 -1.45
CA ALA A 361 25.18 6.42 -2.15
C ALA A 361 24.52 5.58 -3.26
N ASP A 362 25.08 5.58 -4.46
CA ASP A 362 24.52 4.84 -5.60
C ASP A 362 24.46 3.32 -5.38
N SER A 363 25.21 2.79 -4.40
CA SER A 363 25.12 1.41 -3.90
C SER A 363 24.91 1.34 -2.39
N VAL A 364 24.26 0.27 -1.94
CA VAL A 364 24.01 -0.01 -0.51
C VAL A 364 24.27 -1.48 -0.18
N GLU A 365 24.63 -1.74 1.07
CA GLU A 365 24.70 -3.09 1.62
C GLU A 365 23.31 -3.53 2.10
N VAL A 366 22.79 -4.61 1.55
CA VAL A 366 21.45 -5.14 1.85
C VAL A 366 21.57 -6.45 2.62
N LYS A 367 20.76 -6.57 3.68
CA LYS A 367 20.65 -7.76 4.53
C LYS A 367 19.23 -7.96 5.03
N ILE A 368 18.87 -9.21 5.35
CA ILE A 368 17.62 -9.50 6.05
C ILE A 368 17.59 -8.75 7.38
N ASN A 369 16.53 -8.00 7.62
CA ASN A 369 16.33 -7.37 8.91
C ASN A 369 15.99 -8.42 9.97
N ARG A 370 16.97 -8.78 10.81
CA ARG A 370 16.78 -9.70 11.94
C ARG A 370 16.18 -9.02 13.18
N ARG A 371 16.02 -7.69 13.15
CA ARG A 371 15.48 -6.91 14.28
C ARG A 371 13.98 -7.14 14.40
N THR A 372 13.50 -7.24 15.64
CA THR A 372 12.05 -7.31 15.89
C THR A 372 11.39 -5.97 15.57
N ILE A 373 10.40 -6.00 14.68
CA ILE A 373 9.57 -4.83 14.38
C ILE A 373 8.44 -4.79 15.39
N ILE A 374 8.43 -3.77 16.25
CA ILE A 374 7.46 -3.64 17.33
C ILE A 374 6.24 -2.81 16.90
N PRO A 375 5.03 -3.18 17.33
CA PRO A 375 3.86 -2.36 17.07
C PRO A 375 3.85 -1.11 17.97
N LEU A 376 3.58 0.05 17.37
CA LEU A 376 3.47 1.29 18.15
C LEU A 376 2.12 1.38 18.87
N GLN A 377 2.16 1.69 20.16
CA GLN A 377 0.97 2.00 20.95
C GLN A 377 0.56 3.46 20.76
N GLU A 378 1.55 4.36 20.78
CA GLU A 378 1.35 5.79 20.63
C GLU A 378 2.49 6.41 19.81
N ILE A 379 2.18 7.39 18.99
CA ILE A 379 3.15 8.15 18.21
C ILE A 379 2.77 9.63 18.20
N THR A 380 3.75 10.49 18.46
CA THR A 380 3.64 11.94 18.28
C THR A 380 4.30 12.32 16.96
N VAL A 381 3.50 12.89 16.08
CA VAL A 381 3.87 13.30 14.74
C VAL A 381 3.93 14.81 14.67
N GLY A 382 5.09 15.34 14.31
CA GLY A 382 5.31 16.71 13.86
C GLY A 382 4.75 16.90 12.45
N VAL A 383 3.97 17.95 12.25
CA VAL A 383 3.38 18.30 10.95
C VAL A 383 3.85 19.69 10.54
N ASN A 384 4.39 19.80 9.33
CA ASN A 384 4.79 21.06 8.71
C ASN A 384 4.30 21.08 7.24
N PRO A 385 3.85 22.20 6.68
CA PRO A 385 3.60 22.33 5.24
C PRO A 385 4.85 22.06 4.41
N LEU A 386 4.67 21.47 3.24
CA LEU A 386 5.74 21.34 2.24
C LEU A 386 6.09 22.70 1.61
N GLU A 387 5.08 23.51 1.28
CA GLU A 387 5.25 24.82 0.66
C GLU A 387 4.15 25.79 1.12
N GLY A 388 4.52 27.04 1.44
CA GLY A 388 3.65 28.24 1.45
C GLY A 388 2.44 28.31 2.39
N ASP A 389 1.88 27.18 2.80
CA ASP A 389 0.64 27.04 3.55
C ASP A 389 0.84 27.42 5.03
N GLN A 390 -0.26 27.79 5.69
CA GLN A 390 -0.26 27.92 7.14
C GLN A 390 -0.17 26.53 7.78
N VAL A 391 0.71 26.39 8.77
CA VAL A 391 0.92 25.11 9.49
C VAL A 391 -0.40 24.54 10.04
N TRP A 392 -1.32 25.41 10.45
CA TRP A 392 -2.60 25.02 10.98
C TRP A 392 -3.54 24.39 9.95
N ASP A 393 -3.51 24.84 8.70
CA ASP A 393 -4.38 24.33 7.64
C ASP A 393 -4.00 22.89 7.31
N VAL A 394 -2.69 22.64 7.16
CA VAL A 394 -2.14 21.29 6.94
C VAL A 394 -2.38 20.39 8.15
N LEU A 395 -2.21 20.91 9.37
CA LEU A 395 -2.53 20.16 10.60
C LEU A 395 -4.03 19.79 10.67
N SER A 396 -4.90 20.69 10.25
CA SER A 396 -6.36 20.48 10.21
C SER A 396 -6.76 19.48 9.12
N LYS A 397 -6.13 19.54 7.92
CA LYS A 397 -6.25 18.51 6.88
C LYS A 397 -5.83 17.14 7.43
N ALA A 398 -4.66 17.05 8.06
CA ALA A 398 -4.15 15.82 8.65
C ALA A 398 -5.07 15.26 9.75
N ARG A 399 -5.67 16.15 10.56
CA ARG A 399 -6.68 15.79 11.56
C ARG A 399 -7.94 15.21 10.95
N ARG A 400 -8.45 15.81 9.86
CA ARG A 400 -9.65 15.32 9.14
C ARG A 400 -9.44 13.94 8.54
N PHE A 401 -8.23 13.64 8.09
CA PHE A 401 -7.89 12.41 7.38
C PHE A 401 -6.94 11.51 8.18
N ILE A 402 -7.13 11.43 9.51
CA ILE A 402 -6.25 10.64 10.38
C ILE A 402 -6.22 9.15 10.03
N GLY A 403 -7.34 8.59 9.55
CA GLY A 403 -7.41 7.22 9.05
C GLY A 403 -6.48 7.01 7.86
N ASN A 404 -6.49 7.96 6.92
CA ASN A 404 -5.60 7.95 5.75
C ASN A 404 -4.14 8.14 6.19
N LEU A 405 -3.86 9.03 7.15
CA LEU A 405 -2.52 9.20 7.71
C LEU A 405 -2.00 7.89 8.34
N LYS A 406 -2.82 7.21 9.15
CA LYS A 406 -2.47 5.92 9.75
C LYS A 406 -2.23 4.83 8.69
N SER A 407 -3.13 4.74 7.71
CA SER A 407 -3.02 3.77 6.61
C SER A 407 -1.83 4.05 5.71
N TRP A 408 -1.44 5.31 5.56
CA TRP A 408 -0.24 5.69 4.83
C TRP A 408 1.01 5.36 5.64
N LEU A 409 1.06 5.76 6.92
CA LEU A 409 2.18 5.45 7.83
C LEU A 409 2.41 3.96 8.07
N SER A 410 1.36 3.13 8.03
CA SER A 410 1.48 1.67 8.23
C SER A 410 2.26 0.96 7.12
N ASN A 411 2.43 1.62 5.97
CA ASN A 411 3.25 1.13 4.87
C ASN A 411 4.76 1.22 5.18
N TYR A 412 5.16 2.18 6.03
CA TYR A 412 6.54 2.47 6.36
C TYR A 412 7.00 1.72 7.61
N ILE A 413 8.30 1.40 7.66
CA ILE A 413 8.98 0.98 8.87
C ILE A 413 9.48 2.22 9.60
N VAL A 414 9.00 2.41 10.84
CA VAL A 414 9.26 3.61 11.63
C VAL A 414 10.50 3.43 12.49
N PHE A 415 11.41 4.39 12.40
CA PHE A 415 12.57 4.54 13.27
C PHE A 415 12.67 5.98 13.80
N LYS A 416 13.57 6.20 14.75
CA LYS A 416 13.75 7.50 15.38
C LYS A 416 14.12 8.58 14.34
N ASP A 417 13.51 9.76 14.50
CA ASP A 417 13.74 10.94 13.64
C ASP A 417 13.34 10.76 12.16
N LEU A 418 12.56 9.71 11.82
CA LEU A 418 12.01 9.51 10.50
C LEU A 418 11.20 10.73 10.03
N LYS A 419 11.52 11.21 8.82
CA LYS A 419 10.85 12.33 8.15
C LYS A 419 10.31 11.85 6.80
N LEU A 420 9.03 12.08 6.54
CA LEU A 420 8.36 11.64 5.32
C LEU A 420 7.57 12.80 4.72
N ARG A 421 7.45 12.86 3.40
CA ARG A 421 6.59 13.83 2.71
C ARG A 421 5.27 13.17 2.35
N TRP A 422 4.20 13.53 3.06
CA TRP A 422 2.85 13.12 2.75
C TRP A 422 2.24 14.02 1.67
N LYS A 423 2.61 13.75 0.41
CA LYS A 423 2.26 14.58 -0.77
C LYS A 423 0.76 14.84 -0.90
N THR A 424 -0.09 13.84 -0.65
CA THR A 424 -1.57 13.98 -0.74
C THR A 424 -2.14 15.05 0.20
N ALA A 425 -1.47 15.31 1.33
CA ALA A 425 -1.88 16.32 2.29
C ALA A 425 -0.98 17.57 2.29
N GLU A 426 -0.03 17.66 1.34
CA GLU A 426 0.97 18.73 1.25
C GLU A 426 1.76 18.91 2.56
N ALA A 427 2.02 17.80 3.27
CA ALA A 427 2.56 17.80 4.63
C ALA A 427 3.91 17.08 4.72
N ALA A 428 4.90 17.71 5.32
CA ALA A 428 6.05 17.03 5.91
C ALA A 428 5.66 16.50 7.29
N ILE A 429 5.94 15.21 7.50
CA ILE A 429 5.61 14.43 8.69
C ILE A 429 6.91 14.00 9.34
N LYS A 430 7.07 14.29 10.63
CA LYS A 430 8.25 13.89 11.40
C LYS A 430 7.84 13.13 12.66
N ILE A 431 8.52 12.03 12.95
CA ILE A 431 8.28 11.31 14.20
C ILE A 431 9.04 11.99 15.34
N LEU A 432 8.30 12.55 16.31
CA LEU A 432 8.87 13.32 17.43
C LEU A 432 9.09 12.44 18.66
N GLU A 433 8.05 11.68 19.04
CA GLU A 433 8.04 10.82 20.23
C GLU A 433 7.21 9.58 19.91
N SER A 434 7.49 8.46 20.57
CA SER A 434 6.72 7.23 20.40
C SER A 434 6.71 6.39 21.68
N THR A 435 5.70 5.53 21.80
CA THR A 435 5.62 4.50 22.83
C THR A 435 5.45 3.14 22.14
N PRO A 436 6.40 2.21 22.29
CA PRO A 436 7.69 2.35 22.99
C PRO A 436 8.66 3.34 22.31
N ASP A 437 9.67 3.79 23.07
CA ASP A 437 10.71 4.69 22.56
C ASP A 437 11.59 3.96 21.53
N LEU A 438 11.86 4.61 20.39
CA LEU A 438 12.63 4.07 19.28
C LEU A 438 14.13 4.39 19.39
N SER A 439 14.62 4.67 20.60
CA SER A 439 16.04 4.89 20.83
C SER A 439 16.89 3.65 20.48
N GLY A 440 18.06 3.88 19.89
CA GLY A 440 18.95 2.81 19.46
C GLY A 440 18.53 2.20 18.13
N ASP A 441 18.65 0.89 18.01
CA ASP A 441 18.47 0.13 16.77
C ASP A 441 17.08 -0.55 16.70
N VAL A 442 16.05 0.20 17.07
CA VAL A 442 14.68 -0.29 17.24
C VAL A 442 13.83 0.14 16.04
N LEU A 443 13.18 -0.84 15.41
CA LEU A 443 12.25 -0.63 14.30
C LEU A 443 10.82 -0.87 14.77
N ALA A 444 9.89 -0.08 14.27
CA ALA A 444 8.49 -0.19 14.63
C ALA A 444 7.55 -0.01 13.46
N GLN A 445 6.27 -0.29 13.67
CA GLN A 445 5.23 -0.10 12.67
C GLN A 445 3.97 0.51 13.29
N VAL A 446 3.33 1.40 12.54
CA VAL A 446 2.02 1.95 12.88
C VAL A 446 0.93 0.92 12.58
N GLN A 447 0.06 0.68 13.56
CA GLN A 447 -1.12 -0.15 13.43
C GLN A 447 -2.40 0.70 13.42
N PRO A 448 -3.54 0.17 12.96
CA PRO A 448 -4.83 0.87 13.06
C PRO A 448 -5.16 1.32 14.49
N THR A 449 -4.75 0.52 15.48
CA THR A 449 -4.92 0.75 16.92
C THR A 449 -3.95 1.77 17.52
N THR A 450 -2.90 2.17 16.81
CA THR A 450 -1.91 3.15 17.32
C THR A 450 -2.58 4.51 17.56
N ASN A 451 -2.35 5.09 18.74
CA ASN A 451 -2.78 6.46 19.03
C ASN A 451 -1.82 7.45 18.36
N VAL A 452 -2.36 8.40 17.59
CA VAL A 452 -1.56 9.41 16.88
C VAL A 452 -1.85 10.78 17.47
N LEU A 453 -0.81 11.44 17.98
CA LEU A 453 -0.83 12.81 18.46
C LEU A 453 -0.19 13.70 17.40
N LEU A 454 -0.86 14.78 17.00
CA LEU A 454 -0.27 15.73 16.07
C LEU A 454 0.25 16.96 16.83
N LYS A 455 1.47 17.36 16.51
CA LYS A 455 2.07 18.62 16.95
C LYS A 455 2.49 19.41 15.71
N PRO A 456 2.20 20.70 15.61
CA PRO A 456 2.81 21.51 14.57
C PRO A 456 4.33 21.55 14.76
N GLU A 457 5.09 21.37 13.69
CA GLU A 457 6.55 21.59 13.71
C GLU A 457 6.83 23.03 13.28
N GLY A 458 7.20 23.87 14.24
CA GLY A 458 7.43 25.30 14.03
C GLY A 458 6.57 26.18 14.95
N LEU A 459 6.70 27.50 14.78
CA LEU A 459 5.94 28.47 15.55
C LEU A 459 4.53 28.63 14.96
N VAL A 460 3.52 28.20 15.70
CA VAL A 460 2.12 28.51 15.38
C VAL A 460 1.67 29.73 16.18
N THR A 461 1.05 30.68 15.49
CA THR A 461 0.34 31.79 16.14
C THR A 461 -1.09 31.38 16.44
N PHE A 462 -1.54 31.59 17.66
CA PHE A 462 -2.88 31.22 18.10
C PHE A 462 -3.46 32.23 19.08
N ASN A 463 -4.75 32.48 18.94
CA ASN A 463 -5.52 33.29 19.88
C ASN A 463 -5.86 32.47 21.13
N ALA A 464 -6.19 33.12 22.23
CA ALA A 464 -6.51 32.43 23.47
C ALA A 464 -7.65 33.08 24.27
N ILE A 465 -8.43 32.25 24.96
CA ILE A 465 -9.47 32.70 25.89
C ILE A 465 -9.23 32.01 27.22
N LEU A 466 -8.96 32.78 28.27
CA LEU A 466 -8.81 32.29 29.64
C LEU A 466 -10.14 32.45 30.37
N ILE A 467 -10.77 31.35 30.74
CA ILE A 467 -12.02 31.31 31.50
C ILE A 467 -11.67 30.96 32.95
N ILE A 468 -11.90 31.88 33.87
CA ILE A 468 -11.40 31.79 35.25
C ILE A 468 -12.57 31.83 36.23
N ASP A 469 -12.67 30.75 37.01
CA ASP A 469 -13.63 30.67 38.11
C ASP A 469 -13.23 31.63 39.24
N ILE A 470 -14.18 32.44 39.72
CA ILE A 470 -14.05 33.31 40.88
C ILE A 470 -15.13 33.01 41.93
N SER A 471 -15.66 31.79 41.93
CA SER A 471 -16.63 31.28 42.91
C SER A 471 -16.07 31.32 44.34
N ARG A 472 -16.96 31.17 45.32
CA ARG A 472 -16.57 31.20 46.74
C ARG A 472 -15.57 30.09 47.11
N SER A 473 -15.65 28.92 46.48
CA SER A 473 -14.71 27.81 46.73
C SER A 473 -13.26 28.19 46.38
N MET A 474 -13.07 29.04 45.38
CA MET A 474 -11.75 29.54 44.96
C MET A 474 -11.05 30.41 46.03
N MET A 475 -11.74 30.74 47.14
CA MET A 475 -11.14 31.42 48.31
C MET A 475 -10.36 30.48 49.24
N ALA A 476 -10.46 29.15 49.06
CA ALA A 476 -9.73 28.17 49.85
C ALA A 476 -8.21 28.42 49.78
N ARG A 477 -7.54 28.45 50.94
CA ARG A 477 -6.10 28.74 51.09
C ARG A 477 -5.29 27.45 51.16
N ASP A 478 -5.35 26.67 50.09
CA ASP A 478 -4.75 25.35 50.02
C ASP A 478 -3.89 25.13 48.77
N LEU A 479 -3.69 26.16 47.94
CA LEU A 479 -2.73 26.09 46.85
C LEU A 479 -1.31 26.36 47.39
N GLU A 480 -0.49 25.31 47.46
CA GLU A 480 0.91 25.40 47.88
C GLU A 480 1.76 26.17 46.86
N ILE A 481 2.64 27.02 47.37
CA ILE A 481 3.64 27.74 46.57
C ILE A 481 4.96 26.98 46.57
N ALA A 482 5.29 26.37 45.44
CA ALA A 482 6.57 25.72 45.19
C ALA A 482 7.15 26.16 43.84
N GLN A 483 8.48 26.34 43.74
CA GLN A 483 9.20 26.53 42.47
C GLN A 483 8.74 27.68 41.56
N ILE A 484 8.16 28.74 42.10
CA ILE A 484 7.60 29.87 41.32
C ILE A 484 8.63 30.95 40.95
N GLY A 485 9.88 30.83 41.40
CA GLY A 485 10.92 31.85 41.23
C GLY A 485 11.10 32.35 39.79
N PRO A 486 11.26 31.46 38.80
CA PRO A 486 11.39 31.86 37.39
C PRO A 486 10.18 32.66 36.87
N ALA A 487 8.96 32.28 37.27
CA ALA A 487 7.74 32.96 36.85
C ALA A 487 7.64 34.38 37.45
N ILE A 488 8.03 34.56 38.72
CA ILE A 488 8.11 35.88 39.35
C ILE A 488 9.09 36.78 38.60
N GLU A 489 10.28 36.29 38.30
CA GLU A 489 11.31 37.09 37.61
C GLU A 489 10.88 37.42 36.17
N GLY A 490 10.20 36.50 35.47
CA GLY A 490 9.61 36.75 34.16
C GLY A 490 8.61 37.92 34.17
N ILE A 491 7.70 37.96 35.13
CA ILE A 491 6.73 39.07 35.26
C ILE A 491 7.43 40.37 35.66
N LYS A 492 8.38 40.33 36.60
CA LYS A 492 9.13 41.54 37.00
C LYS A 492 9.93 42.16 35.87
N ALA A 493 10.46 41.34 34.96
CA ALA A 493 11.16 41.82 33.78
C ALA A 493 10.21 42.50 32.78
N ALA A 494 8.96 42.03 32.72
CA ALA A 494 7.93 42.55 31.83
C ALA A 494 7.18 43.78 32.40
N MET A 495 7.01 43.88 33.72
CA MET A 495 6.14 44.85 34.40
C MET A 495 6.81 45.52 35.60
N ALA A 496 6.72 46.84 35.69
CA ALA A 496 7.31 47.67 36.74
C ALA A 496 6.28 48.22 37.74
N SER A 497 4.98 48.12 37.46
CA SER A 497 3.90 48.60 38.33
C SER A 497 4.03 48.15 39.80
N LYS A 498 3.98 49.12 40.73
CA LYS A 498 4.06 48.89 42.19
C LYS A 498 3.00 47.91 42.69
N GLU A 499 1.78 48.00 42.17
CA GLU A 499 0.66 47.12 42.54
C GLU A 499 0.94 45.66 42.20
N ILE A 500 1.56 45.41 41.04
CA ILE A 500 1.95 44.06 40.62
C ILE A 500 3.10 43.56 41.49
N GLN A 501 4.09 44.41 41.81
CA GLN A 501 5.16 44.06 42.73
C GLN A 501 4.63 43.71 44.14
N GLU A 502 3.60 44.41 44.62
CA GLU A 502 2.93 44.09 45.88
C GLU A 502 2.10 42.80 45.81
N PHE A 503 1.46 42.53 44.68
CA PHE A 503 0.78 41.27 44.42
C PHE A 503 1.76 40.09 44.46
N LEU A 504 2.88 40.18 43.75
CA LEU A 504 3.89 39.11 43.68
C LEU A 504 4.51 38.81 45.06
N LYS A 505 4.64 39.81 45.95
CA LYS A 505 5.13 39.60 47.33
C LYS A 505 4.25 38.69 48.19
N LYS A 506 3.00 38.45 47.78
CA LYS A 506 2.08 37.52 48.48
C LYS A 506 2.46 36.06 48.27
N PHE A 507 3.25 35.74 47.25
CA PHE A 507 3.64 34.38 46.91
C PHE A 507 5.02 34.08 47.48
N LYS A 508 5.02 33.48 48.67
CA LYS A 508 6.25 33.03 49.35
C LYS A 508 6.33 31.52 49.27
N GLU A 509 7.49 31.01 48.89
CA GLU A 509 7.72 29.56 48.80
C GLU A 509 7.47 28.86 50.14
N GLY A 510 6.84 27.68 50.09
CA GLY A 510 6.42 26.91 51.25
C GLY A 510 5.19 27.45 51.99
N THR A 511 4.44 28.38 51.38
CA THR A 511 3.17 28.90 51.94
C THR A 511 1.99 28.53 51.07
N ASN A 512 0.78 28.58 51.63
CA ASN A 512 -0.45 28.37 50.88
C ASN A 512 -1.15 29.69 50.59
N VAL A 513 -1.66 29.84 49.38
CA VAL A 513 -2.43 31.00 48.94
C VAL A 513 -3.85 30.60 48.53
N PRO A 514 -4.81 31.54 48.50
CA PRO A 514 -6.09 31.31 47.84
C PRO A 514 -5.92 30.85 46.38
N ARG A 515 -6.68 29.84 45.95
CA ARG A 515 -6.69 29.34 44.57
C ARG A 515 -6.87 30.45 43.53
N ARG A 516 -7.78 31.41 43.78
CA ARG A 516 -7.98 32.60 42.92
C ARG A 516 -6.75 33.49 42.74
N LEU A 517 -5.87 33.57 43.75
CA LEU A 517 -4.62 34.33 43.61
C LEU A 517 -3.66 33.58 42.67
N GLY A 518 -3.60 32.24 42.77
CA GLY A 518 -2.89 31.39 41.81
C GLY A 518 -3.43 31.56 40.39
N ALA A 519 -4.75 31.57 40.23
CA ALA A 519 -5.43 31.82 38.95
C ALA A 519 -5.04 33.18 38.34
N ALA A 520 -5.12 34.26 39.13
CA ALA A 520 -4.70 35.59 38.70
C ALA A 520 -3.23 35.63 38.29
N PHE A 521 -2.34 34.96 39.04
CA PHE A 521 -0.91 34.88 38.70
C PHE A 521 -0.70 34.13 37.38
N ALA A 522 -1.35 32.98 37.19
CA ALA A 522 -1.28 32.22 35.95
C ALA A 522 -1.75 33.02 34.73
N ALA A 523 -2.86 33.76 34.86
CA ALA A 523 -3.36 34.64 33.80
C ALA A 523 -2.39 35.77 33.45
N ILE A 524 -1.80 36.44 34.45
CA ILE A 524 -0.81 37.51 34.22
C ILE A 524 0.45 36.95 33.54
N LEU A 525 0.93 35.78 34.00
CA LEU A 525 2.08 35.11 33.38
C LEU A 525 1.80 34.77 31.91
N PHE A 526 0.63 34.19 31.63
CA PHE A 526 0.23 33.84 30.27
C PHE A 526 0.18 35.06 29.35
N LEU A 527 -0.41 36.17 29.80
CA LEU A 527 -0.41 37.43 29.05
C LEU A 527 1.01 37.96 28.81
N ALA A 528 1.87 37.92 29.84
CA ALA A 528 3.25 38.40 29.72
C ALA A 528 4.04 37.58 28.68
N GLU A 529 3.87 36.26 28.67
CA GLU A 529 4.48 35.37 27.68
C GLU A 529 3.96 35.63 26.26
N LYS A 530 2.64 35.80 26.11
CA LYS A 530 1.98 36.11 24.82
C LYS A 530 2.44 37.46 24.25
N VAL A 531 2.48 38.51 25.06
CA VAL A 531 3.00 39.82 24.65
C VAL A 531 4.49 39.75 24.35
N GLY A 532 5.26 38.97 25.13
CA GLY A 532 6.69 38.76 24.90
C GLY A 532 7.01 38.13 23.55
N ARG A 533 6.15 37.23 23.06
CA ARG A 533 6.27 36.63 21.71
C ARG A 533 6.02 37.63 20.58
N GLY A 534 5.12 38.59 20.77
CA GLY A 534 4.94 39.72 19.85
C GLY A 534 4.26 39.39 18.50
N PHE A 535 3.62 38.22 18.37
CA PHE A 535 3.02 37.74 17.12
C PHE A 535 1.61 38.28 16.80
N GLY A 536 1.14 39.30 17.53
CA GLY A 536 -0.22 39.86 17.33
C GLY A 536 -1.32 38.84 17.62
N GLU A 537 -1.11 37.97 18.63
CA GLU A 537 -2.09 37.01 19.11
C GLU A 537 -3.12 37.72 20.00
N LYS A 538 -4.41 37.41 19.85
CA LYS A 538 -5.47 37.99 20.68
C LYS A 538 -5.67 37.13 21.93
N VAL A 539 -5.75 37.76 23.10
CA VAL A 539 -6.06 37.08 24.36
C VAL A 539 -7.23 37.74 25.07
N SER A 540 -8.29 36.98 25.31
CA SER A 540 -9.44 37.36 26.14
C SER A 540 -9.39 36.70 27.50
N ILE A 541 -10.00 37.34 28.50
CA ILE A 541 -10.20 36.74 29.82
C ILE A 541 -11.66 36.89 30.19
N ILE A 542 -12.31 35.76 30.47
CA ILE A 542 -13.66 35.67 31.02
C ILE A 542 -13.51 35.29 32.48
N ARG A 543 -14.12 36.05 33.37
CA ARG A 543 -14.30 35.64 34.76
C ARG A 543 -15.74 35.17 34.95
N PHE A 544 -15.95 34.16 35.77
CA PHE A 544 -17.31 33.71 36.06
C PHE A 544 -17.50 33.30 37.52
N ALA A 545 -18.70 33.56 38.03
CA ALA A 545 -19.22 32.96 39.24
C ALA A 545 -20.75 32.95 39.16
N ASP A 546 -21.40 34.02 39.65
CA ASP A 546 -22.85 34.21 39.50
C ASP A 546 -23.25 34.57 38.06
N VAL A 547 -22.40 35.40 37.43
CA VAL A 547 -22.49 35.79 36.02
C VAL A 547 -21.13 35.63 35.37
N ALA A 548 -21.11 35.37 34.06
CA ALA A 548 -19.91 35.44 33.25
C ALA A 548 -19.70 36.86 32.72
N ASP A 549 -18.47 37.35 32.79
CA ASP A 549 -18.10 38.71 32.38
C ASP A 549 -16.73 38.71 31.70
N THR A 550 -16.64 39.36 30.54
CA THR A 550 -15.39 39.49 29.78
C THR A 550 -14.64 40.74 30.22
N LEU A 551 -13.41 40.57 30.67
CA LEU A 551 -12.56 41.70 31.04
C LEU A 551 -12.26 42.55 29.80
N GLN A 552 -12.48 43.86 29.93
CA GLN A 552 -12.21 44.83 28.88
C GLN A 552 -10.75 45.32 28.92
N PHE A 553 -10.14 45.41 27.74
CA PHE A 553 -8.78 45.90 27.50
C PHE A 553 -8.87 47.14 26.60
N ASP A 554 -8.85 48.33 27.20
CA ASP A 554 -8.96 49.61 26.48
C ASP A 554 -10.16 49.71 25.51
N GLY A 555 -11.31 49.13 25.92
CA GLY A 555 -12.55 49.12 25.12
C GLY A 555 -12.70 47.94 24.16
N SER A 556 -11.71 47.03 24.12
CA SER A 556 -11.76 45.77 23.39
C SER A 556 -11.98 44.57 24.34
N PRO A 557 -12.70 43.51 23.93
CA PRO A 557 -12.85 42.29 24.72
C PRO A 557 -11.61 41.38 24.71
N PHE A 558 -10.57 41.73 23.96
CA PHE A 558 -9.27 41.05 23.95
C PHE A 558 -8.12 42.06 23.91
N MET A 559 -6.98 41.62 24.43
CA MET A 559 -5.69 42.29 24.27
C MET A 559 -4.96 41.68 23.07
N GLU A 560 -4.35 42.51 22.23
CA GLU A 560 -3.50 42.05 21.13
C GLU A 560 -2.02 42.04 21.54
N GLY A 561 -1.35 40.90 21.37
CA GLY A 561 0.05 40.67 21.72
C GLY A 561 1.03 41.24 20.68
N SER A 562 0.90 42.50 20.30
CA SER A 562 1.85 43.18 19.40
C SER A 562 2.99 43.85 20.18
N SER A 563 4.18 43.93 19.56
CA SER A 563 5.40 44.47 20.17
C SER A 563 5.28 45.98 20.45
N GLY A 564 4.81 46.32 21.65
CA GLY A 564 4.53 47.71 22.07
C GLY A 564 3.52 47.83 23.22
N ALA A 565 2.79 46.76 23.52
CA ALA A 565 1.71 46.73 24.50
C ALA A 565 2.15 46.68 25.98
N LYS A 566 3.32 47.21 26.38
CA LYS A 566 3.77 47.14 27.79
C LYS A 566 2.81 47.87 28.74
N ASP A 567 2.35 49.06 28.35
CA ASP A 567 1.41 49.83 29.17
C ASP A 567 0.02 49.18 29.22
N VAL A 568 -0.40 48.53 28.14
CA VAL A 568 -1.65 47.76 28.06
C VAL A 568 -1.56 46.52 28.94
N LEU A 569 -0.44 45.81 28.91
CA LEU A 569 -0.16 44.65 29.74
C LEU A 569 -0.17 45.01 31.24
N GLU A 570 0.40 46.15 31.62
CA GLU A 570 0.33 46.60 33.01
C GLU A 570 -1.12 46.93 33.44
N ARG A 571 -1.90 47.62 32.60
CA ARG A 571 -3.33 47.87 32.88
C ARG A 571 -4.14 46.59 32.97
N ALA A 572 -3.91 45.66 32.04
CA ALA A 572 -4.51 44.33 32.03
C ALA A 572 -4.19 43.56 33.32
N ALA A 573 -2.93 43.56 33.75
CA ALA A 573 -2.51 42.89 34.97
C ALA A 573 -3.18 43.47 36.22
N LYS A 574 -3.31 44.79 36.30
CA LYS A 574 -4.06 45.46 37.38
C LYS A 574 -5.53 45.04 37.38
N ASN A 575 -6.15 45.05 36.21
CA ASN A 575 -7.54 44.64 36.01
C ASN A 575 -7.77 43.19 36.46
N ILE A 576 -6.85 42.27 36.14
CA ILE A 576 -6.88 40.88 36.60
C ILE A 576 -6.77 40.78 38.13
N VAL A 577 -5.82 41.49 38.75
CA VAL A 577 -5.67 41.46 40.21
C VAL A 577 -6.94 41.95 40.92
N GLU A 578 -7.57 43.00 40.40
CA GLU A 578 -8.80 43.57 40.96
C GLU A 578 -10.01 42.65 40.74
N ASN A 579 -10.26 42.24 39.50
CA ASN A 579 -11.48 41.53 39.11
C ASN A 579 -11.43 40.00 39.30
N ILE A 580 -10.24 39.42 39.49
CA ILE A 580 -10.06 37.98 39.76
C ILE A 580 -9.40 37.77 41.12
N GLY A 581 -8.28 38.44 41.39
CA GLY A 581 -7.53 38.22 42.64
C GLY A 581 -8.28 38.68 43.90
N ASN A 582 -9.06 39.77 43.80
CA ASN A 582 -9.74 40.38 44.94
C ASN A 582 -11.27 40.17 44.94
N SER A 583 -11.87 39.80 43.81
CA SER A 583 -13.32 39.60 43.68
C SER A 583 -13.75 38.14 43.93
N TYR A 584 -15.03 37.92 44.24
CA TYR A 584 -15.63 36.58 44.34
C TYR A 584 -17.16 36.62 44.17
N GLY A 585 -17.75 35.51 43.71
CA GLY A 585 -19.20 35.30 43.63
C GLY A 585 -19.69 34.12 44.48
N GLN A 586 -20.96 33.74 44.33
CA GLN A 586 -21.58 32.63 45.08
C GLN A 586 -21.71 31.33 44.29
N ALA A 587 -22.03 31.41 42.99
CA ALA A 587 -22.24 30.26 42.11
C ALA A 587 -21.04 29.96 41.19
N THR A 588 -21.18 28.89 40.40
CA THR A 588 -20.21 28.42 39.39
C THR A 588 -20.96 28.25 38.06
N ASN A 589 -21.33 29.35 37.42
CA ASN A 589 -22.11 29.37 36.17
C ASN A 589 -21.20 29.18 34.96
N MET A 590 -20.84 27.93 34.71
CA MET A 590 -19.75 27.57 33.79
C MET A 590 -20.21 27.58 32.32
N GLY A 591 -21.44 27.15 32.05
CA GLY A 591 -22.02 27.15 30.71
C GLY A 591 -22.22 28.56 30.15
N GLN A 592 -22.63 29.54 30.97
CA GLN A 592 -22.67 30.93 30.51
C GLN A 592 -21.29 31.44 30.09
N ALA A 593 -20.22 31.04 30.80
CA ALA A 593 -18.86 31.43 30.47
C ALA A 593 -18.40 30.78 29.15
N MET A 594 -18.79 29.53 28.89
CA MET A 594 -18.51 28.84 27.63
C MET A 594 -19.25 29.49 26.44
N LEU A 595 -20.51 29.91 26.63
CA LEU A 595 -21.27 30.63 25.59
C LEU A 595 -20.59 31.97 25.24
N GLN A 596 -20.13 32.73 26.25
CA GLN A 596 -19.36 33.95 26.00
C GLN A 596 -18.03 33.67 25.27
N ALA A 597 -17.36 32.57 25.60
CA ALA A 597 -16.14 32.18 24.88
C ALA A 597 -16.44 31.90 23.41
N GLN A 598 -17.57 31.26 23.11
CA GLN A 598 -18.01 31.01 21.74
C GLN A 598 -18.28 32.31 20.97
N GLU A 599 -18.97 33.28 21.58
CA GLU A 599 -19.19 34.60 20.98
C GLU A 599 -17.87 35.31 20.65
N LEU A 600 -16.89 35.24 21.56
CA LEU A 600 -15.56 35.81 21.33
C LEU A 600 -14.77 35.09 20.24
N ILE A 601 -14.90 33.76 20.13
CA ILE A 601 -14.29 32.99 19.04
C ILE A 601 -14.81 33.50 17.70
N TYR A 602 -16.12 33.64 17.54
CA TYR A 602 -16.70 34.16 16.30
C TYR A 602 -16.25 35.58 16.01
N GLN A 603 -16.21 36.46 17.01
CA GLN A 603 -15.68 37.82 16.83
C GLN A 603 -14.21 37.83 16.38
N MET A 604 -13.36 36.98 16.96
CA MET A 604 -11.96 36.86 16.56
C MET A 604 -11.84 36.34 15.13
N GLN A 605 -12.64 35.34 14.75
CA GLN A 605 -12.65 34.75 13.42
C GLN A 605 -13.12 35.74 12.36
N ASP A 606 -14.23 36.46 12.62
CA ASP A 606 -14.77 37.47 11.71
C ASP A 606 -13.75 38.57 11.43
N MET A 607 -12.99 38.99 12.45
CA MET A 607 -11.94 40.00 12.31
C MET A 607 -10.71 39.50 11.55
N GLU A 608 -10.52 38.18 11.46
CA GLU A 608 -9.38 37.54 10.80
C GLU A 608 -9.72 36.96 9.42
N GLY A 609 -10.88 37.33 8.85
CA GLY A 609 -11.27 36.95 7.49
C GLY A 609 -12.15 35.70 7.41
N GLY A 610 -12.70 35.24 8.54
CA GLY A 610 -13.57 34.07 8.64
C GLY A 610 -12.87 32.83 9.19
N GLU A 611 -13.63 31.77 9.44
CA GLU A 611 -13.15 30.56 10.14
C GLU A 611 -11.92 29.92 9.48
N GLU A 612 -11.86 29.87 8.14
CA GLU A 612 -10.74 29.25 7.41
C GLU A 612 -9.44 30.06 7.43
N GLN A 613 -9.52 31.37 7.65
CA GLN A 613 -8.35 32.27 7.65
C GLN A 613 -7.90 32.65 9.06
N ALA A 614 -8.76 32.41 10.04
CA ALA A 614 -8.54 32.76 11.43
C ALA A 614 -7.47 31.87 12.09
N LYS A 615 -6.73 32.46 13.01
CA LYS A 615 -5.81 31.73 13.87
C LYS A 615 -6.61 30.75 14.74
N PRO A 616 -6.05 29.57 15.06
CA PRO A 616 -6.66 28.69 16.04
C PRO A 616 -6.85 29.37 17.39
N VAL A 617 -7.89 28.97 18.12
CA VAL A 617 -8.23 29.52 19.43
C VAL A 617 -8.04 28.47 20.52
N MET A 618 -7.14 28.75 21.45
CA MET A 618 -6.96 27.98 22.67
C MET A 618 -7.92 28.49 23.75
N VAL A 619 -8.85 27.65 24.20
CA VAL A 619 -9.72 27.96 25.35
C VAL A 619 -9.17 27.24 26.57
N ILE A 620 -8.95 27.97 27.67
CA ILE A 620 -8.46 27.41 28.93
C ILE A 620 -9.48 27.71 30.03
N LEU A 621 -10.14 26.69 30.56
CA LEU A 621 -11.00 26.80 31.73
C LEU A 621 -10.22 26.44 33.00
N LEU A 622 -10.17 27.34 33.97
CA LEU A 622 -9.63 27.09 35.31
C LEU A 622 -10.77 27.11 36.32
N THR A 623 -11.04 25.97 36.97
CA THR A 623 -12.16 25.80 37.89
C THR A 623 -11.75 24.96 39.09
N ASP A 624 -12.44 25.14 40.22
CA ASP A 624 -12.33 24.26 41.38
C ASP A 624 -13.60 23.50 41.75
N GLY A 625 -14.65 23.67 40.94
CA GLY A 625 -15.99 23.21 41.28
C GLY A 625 -16.76 22.58 40.12
N TYR A 626 -17.95 22.09 40.46
CA TYR A 626 -18.93 21.51 39.53
C TYR A 626 -19.79 22.64 38.92
N PRO A 627 -20.18 22.55 37.62
CA PRO A 627 -21.09 23.51 37.02
C PRO A 627 -22.43 23.52 37.78
N THR A 628 -22.84 24.69 38.24
CA THR A 628 -24.11 24.86 39.00
C THR A 628 -25.30 25.18 38.10
N ASP A 629 -25.06 25.30 36.80
CA ASP A 629 -26.01 25.72 35.77
C ASP A 629 -26.59 24.55 34.95
N GLY A 630 -26.59 23.34 35.51
CA GLY A 630 -27.17 22.15 34.90
C GLY A 630 -26.38 21.67 33.68
N ASP A 631 -27.09 21.29 32.62
CA ASP A 631 -26.49 20.71 31.39
C ASP A 631 -25.91 21.76 30.43
N ASN A 632 -26.06 23.05 30.74
CA ASN A 632 -25.63 24.15 29.87
C ASN A 632 -24.13 24.07 29.54
N PHE A 633 -23.29 23.67 30.49
CA PHE A 633 -21.87 23.46 30.25
C PHE A 633 -21.63 22.36 29.19
N SER A 634 -22.29 21.21 29.33
CA SER A 634 -22.15 20.09 28.40
C SER A 634 -22.64 20.46 27.00
N ILE A 635 -23.75 21.19 26.90
CA ILE A 635 -24.30 21.70 25.62
C ILE A 635 -23.31 22.67 24.97
N ALA A 636 -22.77 23.63 25.73
CA ALA A 636 -21.81 24.60 25.20
C ALA A 636 -20.50 23.93 24.75
N VAL A 637 -20.02 22.91 25.48
CA VAL A 637 -18.85 22.12 25.07
C VAL A 637 -19.13 21.32 23.79
N GLN A 638 -20.32 20.74 23.63
CA GLN A 638 -20.71 20.05 22.40
C GLN A 638 -20.71 21.01 21.20
N GLU A 639 -21.20 22.23 21.39
CA GLU A 639 -21.20 23.25 20.33
C GLU A 639 -19.77 23.69 20.00
N LEU A 640 -18.95 23.95 21.03
CA LEU A 640 -17.55 24.31 20.86
C LEU A 640 -16.76 23.22 20.12
N ALA A 641 -17.06 21.95 20.40
CA ALA A 641 -16.42 20.80 19.77
C ALA A 641 -16.73 20.66 18.28
N LYS A 642 -17.74 21.36 17.75
CA LYS A 642 -18.00 21.45 16.31
C LYS A 642 -16.97 22.33 15.60
N ASN A 643 -16.39 23.30 16.30
CA ASN A 643 -15.35 24.16 15.74
C ASN A 643 -13.99 23.45 15.80
N GLN A 644 -13.41 23.13 14.64
CA GLN A 644 -12.14 22.40 14.58
C GLN A 644 -10.91 23.27 14.86
N ASN A 645 -11.06 24.59 14.77
CA ASN A 645 -10.03 25.57 15.08
C ASN A 645 -9.92 25.87 16.57
N VAL A 646 -10.71 25.20 17.41
CA VAL A 646 -10.69 25.35 18.87
C VAL A 646 -10.03 24.16 19.55
N VAL A 647 -9.19 24.45 20.54
CA VAL A 647 -8.64 23.46 21.47
C VAL A 647 -9.02 23.85 22.89
N PHE A 648 -9.71 22.96 23.61
CA PHE A 648 -10.23 23.25 24.95
C PHE A 648 -9.46 22.51 26.05
N TYR A 649 -8.78 23.26 26.88
CA TYR A 649 -8.07 22.77 28.05
C TYR A 649 -8.85 23.08 29.33
N ILE A 650 -8.83 22.14 30.27
CA ILE A 650 -9.44 22.34 31.59
C ILE A 650 -8.40 22.10 32.67
N LEU A 651 -8.26 23.06 33.58
CA LEU A 651 -7.42 22.95 34.76
C LEU A 651 -8.28 22.89 36.01
N GLY A 652 -8.03 21.85 36.79
CA GLY A 652 -8.67 21.60 38.06
C GLY A 652 -7.85 22.09 39.24
N LEU A 653 -8.40 22.95 40.07
CA LEU A 653 -7.84 23.24 41.39
C LEU A 653 -8.68 22.56 42.47
N GLY A 654 -8.06 21.93 43.46
CA GLY A 654 -8.81 21.28 44.54
C GLY A 654 -9.51 19.99 44.11
N SER A 655 -10.85 20.01 43.98
CA SER A 655 -11.66 18.78 43.82
C SER A 655 -12.76 18.92 42.77
N PRO A 656 -12.43 19.26 41.51
CA PRO A 656 -13.39 19.26 40.41
C PRO A 656 -13.82 17.83 40.04
N ASN A 657 -14.89 17.72 39.23
CA ASN A 657 -15.31 16.44 38.67
C ASN A 657 -14.34 15.99 37.55
N VAL A 658 -13.38 15.15 37.90
CA VAL A 658 -12.31 14.68 37.00
C VAL A 658 -12.87 14.03 35.73
N GLU A 659 -13.88 13.17 35.86
CA GLU A 659 -14.45 12.42 34.73
C GLU A 659 -15.11 13.35 33.72
N MET A 660 -16.00 14.23 34.20
CA MET A 660 -16.71 15.19 33.37
C MET A 660 -15.75 16.16 32.68
N MET A 661 -14.76 16.67 33.40
CA MET A 661 -13.78 17.61 32.84
C MET A 661 -12.85 16.94 31.84
N THR A 662 -12.42 15.69 32.10
CA THR A 662 -11.62 14.91 31.16
C THR A 662 -12.38 14.68 29.87
N LYS A 663 -13.66 14.28 29.95
CA LYS A 663 -14.53 14.08 28.79
C LYS A 663 -14.71 15.37 28.00
N ALA A 664 -15.01 16.49 28.68
CA ALA A 664 -15.23 17.78 28.03
C ALA A 664 -13.97 18.30 27.29
N ALA A 665 -12.79 18.23 27.92
CA ALA A 665 -11.54 18.65 27.29
C ALA A 665 -11.18 17.76 26.08
N ALA A 666 -11.36 16.44 26.22
CA ALA A 666 -11.09 15.47 25.16
C ALA A 666 -11.97 15.69 23.91
N MET A 667 -13.24 16.11 24.09
CA MET A 667 -14.15 16.38 22.96
C MET A 667 -13.62 17.45 22.00
N CYS A 668 -12.87 18.43 22.52
CA CYS A 668 -12.28 19.50 21.72
C CYS A 668 -10.77 19.30 21.48
N GLY A 669 -10.22 18.11 21.71
CA GLY A 669 -8.81 17.79 21.47
C GLY A 669 -7.79 18.43 22.42
N GLY A 670 -8.23 18.90 23.59
CA GLY A 670 -7.34 19.34 24.67
C GLY A 670 -7.18 18.28 25.75
N GLU A 671 -6.78 18.70 26.94
CA GLU A 671 -6.60 17.81 28.09
C GLU A 671 -7.11 18.43 29.39
N PHE A 672 -7.52 17.56 30.32
CA PHE A 672 -7.74 17.93 31.70
C PHE A 672 -6.43 17.75 32.50
N TYR A 673 -6.05 18.77 33.27
CA TYR A 673 -4.85 18.75 34.09
C TYR A 673 -5.14 19.25 35.52
N MET A 674 -4.60 18.56 36.51
CA MET A 674 -4.73 18.92 37.92
C MET A 674 -3.34 19.19 38.51
N PRO A 675 -2.90 20.47 38.57
CA PRO A 675 -1.61 20.80 39.16
C PRO A 675 -1.59 20.51 40.66
N GLU A 676 -0.49 19.94 41.15
CA GLU A 676 -0.29 19.66 42.58
C GLU A 676 0.00 20.94 43.38
N ASP A 677 0.60 21.94 42.73
CA ASP A 677 1.04 23.18 43.35
C ASP A 677 1.01 24.36 42.35
N ALA A 678 1.22 25.58 42.86
CA ALA A 678 1.27 26.77 42.02
C ALA A 678 2.42 26.77 41.01
N GLY A 679 3.55 26.12 41.31
CA GLY A 679 4.67 26.00 40.38
C GLY A 679 4.29 25.22 39.13
N LYS A 680 3.70 24.04 39.31
CA LYS A 680 3.19 23.20 38.21
C LYS A 680 2.11 23.91 37.40
N LEU A 681 1.21 24.65 38.06
CA LEU A 681 0.22 25.50 37.39
C LEU A 681 0.90 26.54 36.48
N LEU A 682 1.88 27.28 37.00
CA LEU A 682 2.56 28.34 36.25
C LEU A 682 3.43 27.78 35.11
N ILE A 683 4.10 26.65 35.32
CA ILE A 683 4.87 25.95 34.28
C ILE A 683 3.93 25.53 33.15
N TRP A 684 2.76 24.98 33.48
CA TRP A 684 1.77 24.58 32.49
C TRP A 684 1.30 25.78 31.65
N TYR A 685 0.92 26.89 32.31
CA TYR A 685 0.48 28.11 31.61
C TYR A 685 1.61 28.73 30.76
N SER A 686 2.84 28.79 31.27
CA SER A 686 4.00 29.34 30.52
C SER A 686 4.29 28.49 29.27
N LYS A 687 4.25 27.16 29.39
CA LYS A 687 4.40 26.24 28.25
C LYS A 687 3.27 26.44 27.23
N ARG A 688 2.02 26.48 27.69
CA ARG A 688 0.83 26.63 26.83
C ARG A 688 0.66 28.01 26.22
N ALA A 689 1.29 29.04 26.78
CA ALA A 689 1.34 30.36 26.14
C ALA A 689 2.21 30.34 24.87
N ARG A 690 3.18 29.42 24.81
CA ARG A 690 4.15 29.29 23.71
C ARG A 690 3.78 28.19 22.72
N ASP A 691 3.29 27.06 23.22
CA ASP A 691 3.07 25.85 22.44
C ASP A 691 1.60 25.45 22.40
N LEU A 692 1.03 25.42 21.19
CA LEU A 692 -0.25 24.77 20.93
C LEU A 692 -0.01 23.28 20.64
N GLN A 693 -0.62 22.41 21.42
CA GLN A 693 -0.66 20.98 21.13
C GLN A 693 -2.11 20.56 20.90
N VAL A 694 -2.32 19.55 20.07
CA VAL A 694 -3.66 19.03 19.77
C VAL A 694 -3.63 17.52 19.99
N LYS A 695 -4.40 17.03 20.96
CA LYS A 695 -4.67 15.60 21.08
C LYS A 695 -5.79 15.25 20.11
N LEU A 696 -5.58 14.26 19.26
CA LEU A 696 -6.60 13.83 18.33
C LEU A 696 -7.60 12.88 18.99
N LYS A 697 -8.85 12.96 18.52
CA LYS A 697 -9.92 12.02 18.83
C LYS A 697 -9.42 10.61 18.46
N SER A 698 -9.42 9.65 19.39
CA SER A 698 -9.47 8.26 18.94
C SER A 698 -10.88 8.05 18.39
N HIS A 699 -11.00 7.79 17.08
CA HIS A 699 -12.20 7.15 16.58
C HIS A 699 -12.20 5.73 17.16
N LYS A 700 -12.64 5.58 18.43
CA LYS A 700 -13.45 4.42 18.73
C LYS A 700 -14.68 4.55 17.84
N SER A 701 -14.85 3.58 16.96
CA SER A 701 -16.04 3.34 16.16
C SER A 701 -17.28 3.81 16.90
N GLN A 702 -17.88 4.92 16.46
CA GLN A 702 -19.13 5.45 17.02
C GLN A 702 -20.28 4.43 16.94
N GLU A 703 -20.12 3.36 16.15
CA GLU A 703 -21.06 2.25 16.07
C GLU A 703 -21.14 1.41 17.36
N SER A 704 -20.10 1.34 18.19
CA SER A 704 -20.15 0.52 19.42
C SER A 704 -20.72 1.22 20.65
N GLU A 705 -20.82 2.56 20.64
CA GLU A 705 -21.40 3.32 21.77
C GLU A 705 -22.90 3.62 21.58
N GLU A 706 -23.41 3.58 20.34
CA GLU A 706 -24.85 3.68 20.08
C GLU A 706 -25.60 2.39 20.43
N GLU A 707 -24.98 1.21 20.32
CA GLU A 707 -25.61 -0.06 20.75
C GLU A 707 -25.68 -0.24 22.28
N GLU A 708 -24.85 0.45 23.07
CA GLU A 708 -24.95 0.43 24.55
C GLU A 708 -25.94 1.47 25.10
N MET A 709 -26.56 2.30 24.23
CA MET A 709 -27.56 3.31 24.61
C MET A 709 -28.99 3.03 24.09
N PHE A 710 -29.26 1.84 23.54
CA PHE A 710 -30.62 1.40 23.19
C PHE A 710 -31.07 0.13 23.93
#